data_AF-A0A933DQE8-F1
#
_entry.id   AF-A0A933DQE8-F1
#
_cell.length_a   1.000
_cell.length_b   1.000
_cell.length_c   1.000
_cell.angle_alpha   90.00
_cell.angle_beta   90.00
_cell.angle_gamma   90.00
#
_symmetry.space_group_name_H-M   'P 1'
#
loop_
_entity.id
_entity.type
_entity.pdbx_description
1 polymer ?
#
loop_
_entity_poly.entity_id
_entity_poly.type
_entity_poly.pdbx_seq_one_letter_code
_entity_poly.pdbx_strand_id
1 'polypeptide(L)'
;MIKYFLGGFLLSIISVTTPLIPAVLAAETAPPSIVITEIGAYERDNSEWIEIYNFGAAPIDLTGWTFWDTDATRLARHTITLFQGDDFILAPQEYAIIAEVAATTRAQYPSLAGVTIFDSAWDTLKETGEEIALKDSAGAIVENILPFYLPAPDASLERRDPMLRDYTENNWTEREEGNSIGAANTGSAPPEEEPPPPPEADPPLAEAPTATSTPATSPNKSLQPVETVKQYASGVVIINEFVSDPAEGEEWVELYNNSTEIIEFAKWTLEDGNETATALAGTLAPHQFLVIEKPKGQLNNSGDLIVLMDGTGKTIDRVAYGDWADEFVNDNAPAAKDPLSVARIQDGRDSNNDALDFATTETPTKGGPNVITNEQTKTVPRPSQPTTSSTLTITEFLPNPIGPDAEGEFIELYNPTAQPVSFRDFALRDKSGKTFSSTTLVILPLTHFALSRTSTNIALNNSGGETVILLDQDDRALETVSFTGSSAEGASYARSDTGIWRWTNKPTPGAPNNFTTINNPPIAVIDAEDEALVNTDILFDASDSSDTENDPLKFHWDFGDGEESAAQNARHSYEAPGAFTVVLSVSDNELMSKTAHVIHVLSAISSEDGVGGPAPVNFSALRITEFMPNPEGSDDAEWIELFNAGTEPIALDGIKLDDEEGGSRGFTVNEDAALEPGVYRVFGRQETKIALNNTSDEARLFDPFDQLLASIPYDDVTENASYAVDKKGAWHWTSTPTPGDPNVITPLRERASAARATKTTARRTAKPLKITPLESVRDLDIGDRVQTTGVVAVLPGILGSQIFYIVTPSTTAGIQIYSYNKTFPQLNIGDRVEITGTLSQAREELRIKTQEASDIHVVEPGVLTLPHTIPINQLTDEHEGALVKIAGTITQRLQNKVYLDDGTDELLIYIKDGVAIARTALMLDEHAEITGIVSKLSSGLRLLPRGPEDITIIPASSVPEVSRDAPRQTASSNNALASFLAAAAGTLASLLVALIAKSRFGKKDNTPI
;
A
#
# COMPACT_ATOMS: atom_id res chain seq x y z
N MET A 1 35.43 59.25 1.30
CA MET A 1 36.89 58.99 1.29
C MET A 1 37.07 57.52 1.64
N ILE A 2 37.54 56.63 0.75
CA ILE A 2 38.94 56.45 0.27
C ILE A 2 39.83 55.86 1.40
N LYS A 3 40.56 54.74 1.27
CA LYS A 3 40.69 53.66 0.24
C LYS A 3 41.43 52.42 0.84
N TYR A 4 41.13 51.21 0.32
CA TYR A 4 41.97 50.00 0.07
C TYR A 4 43.33 49.75 0.76
N PHE A 5 43.60 48.48 1.15
CA PHE A 5 44.57 47.50 0.54
C PHE A 5 44.60 46.17 1.36
N LEU A 6 45.28 45.07 0.98
CA LEU A 6 45.05 44.13 -0.14
C LEU A 6 45.78 42.78 0.11
N GLY A 7 45.20 41.61 -0.27
CA GLY A 7 45.86 40.28 -0.33
C GLY A 7 45.35 39.26 0.71
N GLY A 8 45.19 37.96 0.44
CA GLY A 8 45.41 37.19 -0.80
C GLY A 8 46.19 35.90 -0.54
N PHE A 9 45.57 34.71 -0.65
CA PHE A 9 46.27 33.42 -0.70
C PHE A 9 45.46 32.33 -1.42
N LEU A 10 46.17 31.39 -2.06
CA LEU A 10 45.64 30.31 -2.91
C LEU A 10 44.94 29.20 -2.10
N LEU A 11 43.95 28.53 -2.71
CA LEU A 11 43.67 27.12 -2.45
C LEU A 11 44.01 26.29 -3.69
N SER A 12 44.66 25.15 -3.51
CA SER A 12 45.06 24.25 -4.60
C SER A 12 43.94 23.29 -4.97
N ILE A 13 43.78 23.05 -6.28
CA ILE A 13 42.89 22.03 -6.83
C ILE A 13 43.53 20.65 -6.63
N ILE A 14 42.80 19.70 -6.04
CA ILE A 14 43.12 18.27 -6.11
C ILE A 14 41.97 17.60 -6.87
N SER A 15 42.27 17.07 -8.05
CA SER A 15 41.33 16.28 -8.83
C SER A 15 41.03 14.95 -8.14
N VAL A 16 39.75 14.64 -7.95
CA VAL A 16 39.27 13.29 -7.66
C VAL A 16 38.46 12.85 -8.88
N THR A 17 39.03 11.95 -9.68
CA THR A 17 38.34 11.29 -10.79
C THR A 17 37.52 10.13 -10.24
N THR A 18 36.20 10.27 -10.18
CA THR A 18 35.29 9.12 -10.09
C THR A 18 35.24 8.41 -11.45
N PRO A 19 35.32 7.07 -11.51
CA PRO A 19 35.11 6.34 -12.75
C PRO A 19 33.62 6.37 -13.14
N LEU A 20 33.33 6.49 -14.44
CA LEU A 20 31.98 6.22 -14.94
C LEU A 20 31.63 4.76 -14.69
N ILE A 21 30.54 4.52 -13.96
CA ILE A 21 29.73 3.32 -14.15
C ILE A 21 28.83 3.64 -15.35
N PRO A 22 28.82 2.84 -16.43
CA PRO A 22 27.86 3.04 -17.50
C PRO A 22 26.46 2.77 -16.94
N ALA A 23 25.57 3.76 -17.04
CA ALA A 23 24.15 3.53 -16.85
C ALA A 23 23.70 2.56 -17.96
N VAL A 24 23.38 1.33 -17.58
CA VAL A 24 22.67 0.42 -18.47
C VAL A 24 21.28 1.00 -18.63
N LEU A 25 20.92 1.38 -19.86
CA LEU A 25 19.54 1.68 -20.21
C LEU A 25 18.69 0.45 -19.86
N ALA A 26 17.83 0.58 -18.85
CA ALA A 26 16.62 -0.21 -18.81
C ALA A 26 15.73 0.34 -19.93
N ALA A 27 15.49 -0.48 -20.96
CA ALA A 27 14.52 -0.12 -21.99
C ALA A 27 13.13 -0.09 -21.37
N GLU A 28 12.41 1.00 -21.58
CA GLU A 28 11.02 1.16 -21.16
C GLU A 28 10.16 0.15 -21.96
N THR A 29 9.62 -0.85 -21.28
CA THR A 29 8.88 -1.94 -21.93
C THR A 29 7.49 -1.46 -22.36
N ALA A 30 7.19 -1.63 -23.65
CA ALA A 30 5.86 -1.37 -24.22
C ALA A 30 4.75 -2.17 -23.51
N PRO A 31 3.49 -1.71 -23.53
CA PRO A 31 2.38 -2.45 -22.90
C PRO A 31 2.26 -3.87 -23.45
N PRO A 32 1.88 -4.85 -22.60
CA PRO A 32 1.84 -6.26 -22.97
C PRO A 32 0.91 -6.47 -24.15
N SER A 33 1.41 -7.17 -25.17
CA SER A 33 0.71 -7.36 -26.44
C SER A 33 0.03 -8.73 -26.57
N ILE A 34 -0.24 -9.39 -25.44
CA ILE A 34 -0.90 -10.70 -25.36
C ILE A 34 -2.15 -10.64 -24.49
N VAL A 35 -3.20 -11.33 -24.92
CA VAL A 35 -4.48 -11.49 -24.21
C VAL A 35 -4.91 -12.96 -24.18
N ILE A 36 -5.67 -13.35 -23.16
CA ILE A 36 -6.38 -14.64 -23.13
C ILE A 36 -7.66 -14.50 -23.98
N THR A 37 -7.88 -15.45 -24.90
CA THR A 37 -9.00 -15.44 -25.85
C THR A 37 -10.05 -16.51 -25.57
N GLU A 38 -9.68 -17.69 -25.09
CA GLU A 38 -10.62 -18.78 -24.84
C GLU A 38 -10.16 -19.64 -23.65
N ILE A 39 -11.11 -20.20 -22.88
CA ILE A 39 -10.86 -21.04 -21.69
C ILE A 39 -11.63 -22.36 -21.82
N GLY A 40 -10.91 -23.48 -21.80
CA GLY A 40 -11.44 -24.84 -21.82
C GLY A 40 -11.42 -25.51 -20.45
N ALA A 41 -12.20 -24.99 -19.49
CA ALA A 41 -12.29 -25.53 -18.12
C ALA A 41 -13.29 -26.71 -17.95
N TYR A 42 -14.19 -26.92 -18.91
CA TYR A 42 -15.14 -28.05 -18.93
C TYR A 42 -14.52 -29.39 -19.36
N GLU A 43 -13.25 -29.35 -19.78
CA GLU A 43 -12.52 -30.45 -20.37
C GLU A 43 -12.17 -31.51 -19.32
N ARG A 44 -11.99 -32.76 -19.74
CA ARG A 44 -11.83 -33.90 -18.81
C ARG A 44 -10.57 -34.70 -19.09
N ASP A 45 -10.25 -35.60 -18.16
CA ASP A 45 -9.11 -36.53 -18.27
C ASP A 45 -7.75 -35.82 -18.45
N ASN A 46 -7.56 -34.71 -17.73
CA ASN A 46 -6.35 -33.88 -17.73
C ASN A 46 -6.06 -33.23 -19.10
N SER A 47 -7.05 -32.54 -19.67
CA SER A 47 -6.96 -31.94 -21.01
C SER A 47 -7.34 -30.45 -21.06
N GLU A 48 -7.54 -29.81 -19.91
CA GLU A 48 -7.90 -28.39 -19.79
C GLU A 48 -6.85 -27.47 -20.42
N TRP A 49 -7.27 -26.26 -20.82
CA TRP A 49 -6.42 -25.33 -21.54
C TRP A 49 -6.93 -23.88 -21.49
N ILE A 50 -6.02 -22.95 -21.76
CA ILE A 50 -6.34 -21.58 -22.15
C ILE A 50 -5.66 -21.24 -23.49
N GLU A 51 -6.31 -20.40 -24.29
CA GLU A 51 -5.72 -19.85 -25.51
C GLU A 51 -5.25 -18.42 -25.26
N ILE A 52 -4.07 -18.10 -25.78
CA ILE A 52 -3.46 -16.77 -25.76
C ILE A 52 -3.18 -16.28 -27.19
N TYR A 53 -3.32 -14.98 -27.40
CA TYR A 53 -3.16 -14.34 -28.72
C TYR A 53 -2.25 -13.10 -28.63
N ASN A 54 -1.25 -13.00 -29.51
CA ASN A 54 -0.41 -11.81 -29.64
C ASN A 54 -1.07 -10.78 -30.58
N PHE A 55 -1.68 -9.74 -30.01
CA PHE A 55 -2.26 -8.62 -30.76
C PHE A 55 -1.23 -7.54 -31.15
N GLY A 56 0.01 -7.65 -30.68
CA GLY A 56 1.07 -6.68 -30.93
C GLY A 56 1.58 -6.67 -32.36
N ALA A 57 2.22 -5.56 -32.74
CA ALA A 57 2.95 -5.44 -34.01
C ALA A 57 4.36 -6.09 -33.98
N ALA A 58 4.76 -6.68 -32.84
CA ALA A 58 6.07 -7.27 -32.62
C ALA A 58 5.96 -8.69 -32.02
N PRO A 59 6.88 -9.61 -32.35
CA PRO A 59 6.92 -10.93 -31.73
C PRO A 59 7.27 -10.83 -30.23
N ILE A 60 6.72 -11.72 -29.41
CA ILE A 60 6.92 -11.76 -27.96
C ILE A 60 7.60 -13.08 -27.56
N ASP A 61 8.67 -12.97 -26.79
CA ASP A 61 9.34 -14.12 -26.17
C ASP A 61 8.65 -14.48 -24.84
N LEU A 62 8.03 -15.67 -24.80
CA LEU A 62 7.35 -16.24 -23.64
C LEU A 62 8.30 -17.00 -22.68
N THR A 63 9.62 -16.97 -22.92
CA THR A 63 10.60 -17.65 -22.09
C THR A 63 10.51 -17.20 -20.63
N GLY A 64 10.18 -18.13 -19.74
CA GLY A 64 10.08 -17.91 -18.29
C GLY A 64 8.78 -17.24 -17.81
N TRP A 65 7.79 -17.07 -18.69
CA TRP A 65 6.45 -16.64 -18.29
C TRP A 65 5.74 -17.73 -17.45
N THR A 66 4.73 -17.34 -16.68
CA THR A 66 3.97 -18.27 -15.82
C THR A 66 2.47 -18.05 -15.94
N PHE A 67 1.72 -19.15 -15.96
CA PHE A 67 0.29 -19.15 -15.73
C PHE A 67 -0.01 -19.25 -14.22
N TRP A 68 -1.17 -18.76 -13.81
CA TRP A 68 -1.56 -18.68 -12.40
C TRP A 68 -3.09 -18.79 -12.27
N ASP A 69 -3.53 -19.55 -11.27
CA ASP A 69 -4.94 -19.69 -10.86
C ASP A 69 -5.14 -19.43 -9.36
N THR A 70 -6.39 -19.23 -8.95
CA THR A 70 -6.81 -19.24 -7.55
C THR A 70 -7.56 -20.51 -7.16
N ASP A 71 -6.89 -21.67 -7.15
CA ASP A 71 -7.42 -22.72 -6.30
C ASP A 71 -7.39 -22.34 -4.81
N ALA A 72 -8.50 -22.61 -4.12
CA ALA A 72 -8.68 -22.28 -2.71
C ALA A 72 -7.72 -23.04 -1.76
N THR A 73 -6.93 -23.98 -2.29
CA THR A 73 -5.87 -24.67 -1.56
C THR A 73 -4.44 -24.24 -1.95
N ARG A 74 -4.25 -23.56 -3.09
CA ARG A 74 -2.96 -23.14 -3.63
C ARG A 74 -3.08 -21.92 -4.56
N LEU A 75 -2.34 -20.86 -4.25
CA LEU A 75 -2.03 -19.78 -5.22
C LEU A 75 -0.96 -20.26 -6.22
N ALA A 76 -1.30 -21.27 -7.02
CA ALA A 76 -0.31 -22.06 -7.75
C ALA A 76 0.33 -21.28 -8.91
N ARG A 77 1.68 -21.21 -8.91
CA ARG A 77 2.48 -20.65 -10.00
C ARG A 77 2.87 -21.78 -10.95
N HIS A 78 2.31 -21.79 -12.16
CA HIS A 78 2.55 -22.82 -13.15
C HIS A 78 3.58 -22.36 -14.18
N THR A 79 4.65 -23.12 -14.32
CA THR A 79 5.68 -22.85 -15.34
C THR A 79 5.19 -23.35 -16.68
N ILE A 80 5.12 -22.48 -17.68
CA ILE A 80 4.79 -22.89 -19.05
C ILE A 80 6.05 -23.43 -19.73
N THR A 81 5.95 -24.60 -20.38
CA THR A 81 7.08 -25.26 -21.04
C THR A 81 6.72 -25.63 -22.47
N LEU A 82 7.59 -25.34 -23.44
CA LEU A 82 7.29 -25.59 -24.86
C LEU A 82 7.16 -27.10 -25.13
N PHE A 83 5.96 -27.51 -25.57
CA PHE A 83 5.65 -28.90 -25.95
C PHE A 83 5.62 -29.08 -27.47
N GLN A 84 5.03 -28.13 -28.20
CA GLN A 84 4.97 -28.11 -29.66
C GLN A 84 5.15 -26.68 -30.15
N GLY A 85 5.99 -26.48 -31.17
CA GLY A 85 6.39 -25.15 -31.67
C GLY A 85 7.89 -25.15 -31.98
N ASP A 86 8.38 -24.12 -32.66
CA ASP A 86 9.80 -24.00 -33.00
C ASP A 86 10.62 -23.35 -31.86
N ASP A 87 10.04 -22.40 -31.14
CA ASP A 87 10.61 -21.73 -29.96
C ASP A 87 9.50 -21.14 -29.05
N PHE A 88 9.87 -20.30 -28.07
CA PHE A 88 8.94 -19.58 -27.18
C PHE A 88 8.44 -18.25 -27.77
N ILE A 89 8.74 -17.95 -29.05
CA ILE A 89 8.43 -16.65 -29.65
C ILE A 89 7.07 -16.70 -30.33
N LEU A 90 6.08 -16.02 -29.75
CA LEU A 90 4.75 -15.86 -30.34
C LEU A 90 4.77 -14.67 -31.32
N ALA A 91 4.58 -14.92 -32.62
CA ALA A 91 4.62 -13.89 -33.65
C ALA A 91 3.41 -12.92 -33.57
N PRO A 92 3.50 -11.73 -34.20
CA PRO A 92 2.33 -10.86 -34.37
C PRO A 92 1.15 -11.61 -34.98
N GLN A 93 -0.03 -11.49 -34.36
CA GLN A 93 -1.28 -12.13 -34.79
C GLN A 93 -1.26 -13.67 -34.73
N GLU A 94 -0.39 -14.26 -33.90
CA GLU A 94 -0.33 -15.70 -33.67
C GLU A 94 -1.06 -16.11 -32.37
N TYR A 95 -1.67 -17.29 -32.41
CA TYR A 95 -2.32 -17.95 -31.28
C TYR A 95 -1.43 -19.06 -30.71
N ALA A 96 -1.44 -19.23 -29.39
CA ALA A 96 -0.85 -20.38 -28.73
C ALA A 96 -1.75 -20.92 -27.63
N ILE A 97 -1.62 -22.22 -27.36
CA ILE A 97 -2.34 -22.91 -26.29
C ILE A 97 -1.41 -23.10 -25.10
N ILE A 98 -1.87 -22.78 -23.90
CA ILE A 98 -1.27 -23.27 -22.65
C ILE A 98 -2.23 -24.34 -22.12
N ALA A 99 -1.73 -25.54 -21.87
CA ALA A 99 -2.54 -26.71 -21.52
C ALA A 99 -2.05 -27.39 -20.24
N GLU A 100 -2.99 -27.92 -19.47
CA GLU A 100 -2.76 -28.68 -18.23
C GLU A 100 -1.77 -29.83 -18.45
N VAL A 101 -2.04 -30.64 -19.47
CA VAL A 101 -1.14 -31.66 -20.01
C VAL A 101 -1.19 -31.58 -21.52
N ALA A 102 -0.22 -30.89 -22.13
CA ALA A 102 -0.20 -30.59 -23.55
C ALA A 102 -0.22 -31.85 -24.43
N ALA A 103 0.35 -32.95 -23.95
CA ALA A 103 0.29 -34.25 -24.63
C ALA A 103 -1.14 -34.80 -24.76
N THR A 104 -1.99 -34.58 -23.74
CA THR A 104 -3.39 -35.02 -23.74
C THR A 104 -4.23 -34.10 -24.62
N THR A 105 -4.17 -32.78 -24.39
CA THR A 105 -4.90 -31.77 -25.18
C THR A 105 -4.55 -31.87 -26.67
N ARG A 106 -3.27 -32.08 -27.01
CA ARG A 106 -2.83 -32.30 -28.41
C ARG A 106 -3.36 -33.59 -29.04
N ALA A 107 -3.58 -34.64 -28.25
CA ALA A 107 -4.16 -35.90 -28.73
C ALA A 107 -5.68 -35.80 -28.91
N GLN A 108 -6.36 -35.02 -28.05
CA GLN A 108 -7.79 -34.72 -28.11
C GLN A 108 -8.14 -33.76 -29.25
N TYR A 109 -7.25 -32.80 -29.55
CA TYR A 109 -7.44 -31.78 -30.59
C TYR A 109 -6.43 -31.92 -31.75
N PRO A 110 -6.71 -32.78 -32.75
CA PRO A 110 -5.93 -32.88 -33.98
C PRO A 110 -5.80 -31.59 -34.80
N SER A 111 -6.71 -30.62 -34.59
CA SER A 111 -6.67 -29.27 -35.19
C SER A 111 -5.40 -28.52 -34.82
N LEU A 112 -4.86 -28.72 -33.62
CA LEU A 112 -3.62 -28.11 -33.12
C LEU A 112 -2.35 -28.62 -33.82
N ALA A 113 -2.45 -29.25 -35.00
CA ALA A 113 -1.30 -29.68 -35.77
C ALA A 113 -0.57 -28.49 -36.41
N GLY A 114 0.43 -27.95 -35.71
CA GLY A 114 1.22 -26.79 -36.15
C GLY A 114 0.89 -25.49 -35.40
N VAL A 115 0.03 -25.53 -34.39
CA VAL A 115 -0.16 -24.45 -33.41
C VAL A 115 0.90 -24.57 -32.31
N THR A 116 1.37 -23.46 -31.75
CA THR A 116 2.30 -23.47 -30.61
C THR A 116 1.55 -23.89 -29.34
N ILE A 117 2.09 -24.86 -28.60
CA ILE A 117 1.49 -25.43 -27.38
C ILE A 117 2.53 -25.48 -26.28
N PHE A 118 2.15 -24.94 -25.12
CA PHE A 118 2.88 -25.04 -23.87
C PHE A 118 2.20 -26.03 -22.91
N ASP A 119 2.99 -26.86 -22.26
CA ASP A 119 2.59 -27.74 -21.15
C ASP A 119 2.77 -26.97 -19.83
N SER A 120 1.75 -27.01 -18.98
CA SER A 120 1.63 -26.20 -17.77
C SER A 120 0.83 -26.97 -16.72
N ALA A 121 1.53 -27.68 -15.84
CA ALA A 121 0.95 -28.68 -14.93
C ALA A 121 0.14 -28.09 -13.76
N TRP A 122 -1.04 -27.53 -14.03
CA TRP A 122 -2.04 -27.17 -13.03
C TRP A 122 -2.89 -28.38 -12.58
N ASP A 123 -3.61 -28.23 -11.45
CA ASP A 123 -4.35 -29.33 -10.82
C ASP A 123 -5.77 -29.50 -11.43
N THR A 124 -6.54 -28.40 -11.63
CA THR A 124 -7.81 -28.32 -12.39
C THR A 124 -8.36 -26.88 -12.39
N LEU A 125 -9.05 -26.47 -13.45
CA LEU A 125 -9.78 -25.21 -13.60
C LEU A 125 -11.26 -25.39 -13.26
N LYS A 126 -11.83 -24.51 -12.43
CA LYS A 126 -13.21 -24.59 -11.96
C LYS A 126 -14.21 -24.29 -13.07
N GLU A 127 -15.05 -25.24 -13.44
CA GLU A 127 -16.26 -25.03 -14.27
C GLU A 127 -17.16 -23.88 -13.73
N THR A 128 -17.09 -23.54 -12.45
CA THR A 128 -17.83 -22.44 -11.80
C THR A 128 -17.15 -21.07 -11.87
N GLY A 129 -15.97 -20.97 -12.48
CA GLY A 129 -15.12 -19.77 -12.50
C GLY A 129 -14.12 -19.69 -11.34
N GLU A 130 -12.93 -19.19 -11.64
CA GLU A 130 -11.91 -18.72 -10.67
C GLU A 130 -11.03 -17.61 -11.28
N GLU A 131 -10.23 -16.91 -10.48
CA GLU A 131 -9.28 -15.91 -10.98
C GLU A 131 -8.13 -16.62 -11.68
N ILE A 132 -7.81 -16.19 -12.91
CA ILE A 132 -6.65 -16.66 -13.65
C ILE A 132 -5.83 -15.48 -14.18
N ALA A 133 -4.51 -15.66 -14.27
CA ALA A 133 -3.60 -14.62 -14.76
C ALA A 133 -2.42 -15.20 -15.55
N LEU A 134 -1.96 -14.43 -16.55
CA LEU A 134 -0.70 -14.65 -17.25
C LEU A 134 0.31 -13.62 -16.77
N LYS A 135 1.51 -14.06 -16.40
CA LYS A 135 2.59 -13.20 -15.90
C LYS A 135 3.86 -13.38 -16.74
N ASP A 136 4.58 -12.29 -16.96
CA ASP A 136 5.85 -12.31 -17.66
C ASP A 136 6.97 -12.91 -16.79
N SER A 137 8.18 -13.02 -17.37
CA SER A 137 9.35 -13.55 -16.67
C SER A 137 9.91 -12.64 -15.56
N ALA A 138 9.39 -11.42 -15.40
CA ALA A 138 9.64 -10.55 -14.25
C ALA A 138 8.54 -10.69 -13.16
N GLY A 139 7.49 -11.48 -13.41
CA GLY A 139 6.36 -11.68 -12.52
C GLY A 139 5.28 -10.59 -12.61
N ALA A 140 5.37 -9.67 -13.57
CA ALA A 140 4.34 -8.65 -13.79
C ALA A 140 3.11 -9.29 -14.46
N ILE A 141 1.91 -8.84 -14.06
CA ILE A 141 0.66 -9.30 -14.68
C ILE A 141 0.55 -8.71 -16.09
N VAL A 142 0.55 -9.59 -17.08
CA VAL A 142 0.37 -9.28 -18.50
C VAL A 142 -1.12 -9.15 -18.80
N GLU A 143 -1.90 -10.13 -18.30
CA GLU A 143 -3.35 -10.20 -18.41
C GLU A 143 -3.90 -10.94 -17.17
N ASN A 144 -5.06 -10.53 -16.64
CA ASN A 144 -5.81 -11.31 -15.66
C ASN A 144 -7.32 -11.26 -15.90
N ILE A 145 -8.04 -12.18 -15.28
CA ILE A 145 -9.49 -12.30 -15.37
C ILE A 145 -10.05 -12.27 -13.94
N LEU A 146 -10.51 -11.09 -13.53
CA LEU A 146 -10.91 -10.77 -12.15
C LEU A 146 -12.44 -10.64 -11.98
N PRO A 147 -13.01 -11.02 -10.83
CA PRO A 147 -12.41 -11.84 -9.76
C PRO A 147 -12.51 -13.35 -10.05
N PHE A 148 -13.21 -13.72 -11.12
CA PHE A 148 -13.31 -15.07 -11.66
C PHE A 148 -13.91 -15.00 -13.06
N TYR A 149 -13.56 -15.93 -13.96
CA TYR A 149 -14.26 -16.05 -15.24
C TYR A 149 -15.71 -16.55 -15.04
N LEU A 150 -16.55 -16.38 -16.06
CA LEU A 150 -17.95 -16.82 -15.99
C LEU A 150 -18.04 -18.35 -15.91
N PRO A 151 -18.99 -18.91 -15.14
CA PRO A 151 -19.26 -20.35 -15.16
C PRO A 151 -19.46 -20.86 -16.59
N ALA A 152 -18.83 -21.97 -16.93
CA ALA A 152 -18.87 -22.60 -18.25
C ALA A 152 -18.81 -24.14 -18.10
N PRO A 153 -19.91 -24.79 -17.68
CA PRO A 153 -19.90 -26.22 -17.34
C PRO A 153 -20.10 -27.16 -18.54
N ASP A 154 -20.63 -26.66 -19.65
CA ASP A 154 -21.05 -27.48 -20.81
C ASP A 154 -20.25 -27.17 -22.11
N ALA A 155 -19.43 -26.11 -22.12
CA ALA A 155 -18.66 -25.64 -23.28
C ALA A 155 -17.46 -24.75 -22.89
N SER A 156 -16.60 -24.37 -23.84
CA SER A 156 -15.55 -23.37 -23.59
C SER A 156 -16.14 -21.97 -23.42
N LEU A 157 -15.39 -21.12 -22.71
CA LEU A 157 -15.69 -19.70 -22.59
C LEU A 157 -14.88 -18.91 -23.61
N GLU A 158 -15.52 -18.43 -24.67
CA GLU A 158 -14.92 -17.57 -25.70
C GLU A 158 -15.04 -16.08 -25.34
N ARG A 159 -13.96 -15.33 -25.55
CA ARG A 159 -13.94 -13.86 -25.55
C ARG A 159 -14.40 -13.32 -26.91
N ARG A 160 -15.51 -12.58 -26.96
CA ARG A 160 -16.12 -12.03 -28.19
C ARG A 160 -15.17 -11.05 -28.88
N ASP A 161 -14.71 -10.04 -28.14
CA ASP A 161 -13.71 -9.06 -28.57
C ASP A 161 -12.45 -9.15 -27.69
N PRO A 162 -11.33 -9.68 -28.21
CA PRO A 162 -10.05 -9.70 -27.52
C PRO A 162 -9.49 -8.32 -27.13
N MET A 163 -9.92 -7.23 -27.79
CA MET A 163 -9.45 -5.87 -27.53
C MET A 163 -10.20 -5.18 -26.39
N LEU A 164 -11.38 -5.68 -26.02
CA LEU A 164 -12.11 -5.19 -24.85
C LEU A 164 -11.59 -5.86 -23.58
N ARG A 165 -11.11 -5.05 -22.62
CA ARG A 165 -10.82 -5.48 -21.23
C ARG A 165 -12.09 -5.56 -20.38
N ASP A 166 -13.09 -6.23 -20.94
CA ASP A 166 -14.31 -6.62 -20.27
C ASP A 166 -14.26 -8.14 -20.06
N TYR A 167 -14.44 -8.56 -18.81
CA TYR A 167 -14.38 -9.94 -18.34
C TYR A 167 -15.77 -10.47 -17.90
N THR A 168 -16.83 -9.77 -18.28
CA THR A 168 -18.23 -10.09 -17.96
C THR A 168 -18.96 -10.77 -19.13
N GLU A 169 -20.21 -11.19 -18.90
CA GLU A 169 -21.11 -11.80 -19.89
C GLU A 169 -21.38 -10.95 -21.14
N ASN A 170 -21.05 -9.65 -21.10
CA ASN A 170 -21.10 -8.76 -22.24
C ASN A 170 -20.03 -9.10 -23.29
N ASN A 171 -18.85 -9.56 -22.87
CA ASN A 171 -17.70 -9.85 -23.74
C ASN A 171 -17.22 -11.31 -23.68
N TRP A 172 -17.69 -12.12 -22.73
CA TRP A 172 -17.40 -13.54 -22.66
C TRP A 172 -18.68 -14.37 -22.75
N THR A 173 -18.62 -15.54 -23.39
CA THR A 173 -19.79 -16.40 -23.61
C THR A 173 -19.40 -17.86 -23.71
N GLU A 174 -20.26 -18.75 -23.21
CA GLU A 174 -20.18 -20.16 -23.56
C GLU A 174 -20.41 -20.36 -25.07
N ARG A 175 -19.68 -21.30 -25.66
CA ARG A 175 -19.79 -21.64 -27.09
C ARG A 175 -20.75 -22.82 -27.32
N GLU A 176 -21.91 -22.57 -27.93
CA GLU A 176 -22.92 -23.62 -28.20
C GLU A 176 -22.42 -24.83 -29.03
N GLU A 177 -21.28 -24.70 -29.74
CA GLU A 177 -20.64 -25.76 -30.54
C GLU A 177 -19.32 -26.31 -29.94
N GLY A 178 -19.13 -26.26 -28.62
CA GLY A 178 -17.98 -26.90 -27.94
C GLY A 178 -16.81 -25.93 -27.69
N ASN A 179 -15.83 -25.86 -28.60
CA ASN A 179 -14.70 -24.91 -28.54
C ASN A 179 -14.17 -24.44 -29.90
N SER A 180 -13.39 -23.35 -29.93
CA SER A 180 -12.65 -22.85 -31.10
C SER A 180 -11.12 -23.08 -31.07
N ILE A 181 -10.64 -23.88 -30.11
CA ILE A 181 -9.21 -24.12 -29.80
C ILE A 181 -8.24 -24.08 -31.00
N GLY A 182 -7.33 -23.11 -31.00
CA GLY A 182 -6.32 -22.89 -32.03
C GLY A 182 -6.86 -22.18 -33.28
N ALA A 183 -8.00 -21.50 -33.18
CA ALA A 183 -8.62 -20.72 -34.25
C ALA A 183 -9.37 -19.51 -33.66
N ALA A 184 -9.69 -18.52 -34.49
CA ALA A 184 -10.39 -17.32 -34.02
C ALA A 184 -11.81 -17.63 -33.52
N ASN A 185 -12.14 -17.11 -32.33
CA ASN A 185 -13.44 -17.21 -31.67
C ASN A 185 -14.61 -16.77 -32.56
N THR A 186 -15.80 -17.28 -32.23
CA THR A 186 -17.08 -17.02 -32.91
C THR A 186 -17.62 -15.62 -32.64
N GLY A 187 -16.96 -14.63 -33.23
CA GLY A 187 -17.32 -13.22 -33.13
C GLY A 187 -16.16 -12.26 -33.45
N SER A 188 -14.92 -12.76 -33.42
CA SER A 188 -13.71 -11.94 -33.57
C SER A 188 -13.34 -11.60 -35.03
N ALA A 189 -14.25 -11.76 -35.98
CA ALA A 189 -14.03 -11.37 -37.37
C ALA A 189 -14.09 -9.83 -37.50
N PRO A 190 -13.07 -9.16 -38.06
CA PRO A 190 -13.24 -7.81 -38.58
C PRO A 190 -14.37 -7.81 -39.62
N PRO A 191 -15.11 -6.69 -39.80
CA PRO A 191 -16.16 -6.62 -40.79
C PRO A 191 -15.60 -6.95 -42.19
N GLU A 192 -16.10 -8.04 -42.76
CA GLU A 192 -15.70 -8.51 -44.09
C GLU A 192 -16.17 -7.48 -45.14
N GLU A 193 -15.23 -6.73 -45.73
CA GLU A 193 -15.55 -5.84 -46.84
C GLU A 193 -16.03 -6.67 -48.04
N GLU A 194 -17.34 -6.61 -48.35
CA GLU A 194 -17.86 -7.18 -49.59
C GLU A 194 -17.09 -6.58 -50.79
N PRO A 195 -16.52 -7.40 -51.68
CA PRO A 195 -15.79 -6.88 -52.83
C PRO A 195 -16.76 -6.13 -53.76
N PRO A 196 -16.41 -4.91 -54.22
CA PRO A 196 -17.30 -4.11 -55.05
C PRO A 196 -17.61 -4.83 -56.38
N PRO A 197 -18.84 -4.71 -56.90
CA PRO A 197 -19.24 -5.38 -58.14
C PRO A 197 -18.37 -4.91 -59.32
N PRO A 198 -18.03 -5.79 -60.27
CA PRO A 198 -17.11 -5.46 -61.36
C PRO A 198 -17.72 -4.37 -62.26
N PRO A 199 -16.93 -3.37 -62.69
CA PRO A 199 -17.44 -2.22 -63.42
C PRO A 199 -17.90 -2.61 -64.83
N GLU A 200 -19.10 -2.16 -65.22
CA GLU A 200 -19.51 -2.15 -66.63
C GLU A 200 -18.60 -1.21 -67.44
N ALA A 201 -18.25 -1.63 -68.65
CA ALA A 201 -17.27 -0.93 -69.47
C ALA A 201 -17.90 0.27 -70.22
N ASP A 202 -17.39 1.47 -69.95
CA ASP A 202 -17.74 2.67 -70.71
C ASP A 202 -17.24 2.60 -72.17
N PRO A 203 -18.06 2.97 -73.17
CA PRO A 203 -17.63 3.16 -74.56
C PRO A 203 -16.88 4.50 -74.74
N PRO A 204 -16.08 4.65 -75.81
CA PRO A 204 -15.00 5.64 -75.84
C PRO A 204 -15.41 7.08 -76.20
N LEU A 205 -14.58 8.00 -75.70
CA LEU A 205 -14.46 9.44 -75.95
C LEU A 205 -14.88 9.97 -77.34
N ALA A 206 -15.50 11.15 -77.35
CA ALA A 206 -15.59 12.04 -78.51
C ALA A 206 -15.42 13.52 -78.08
N GLU A 207 -14.84 14.33 -78.96
CA GLU A 207 -14.31 15.68 -78.69
C GLU A 207 -15.38 16.80 -78.76
N ALA A 208 -15.05 17.98 -78.22
CA ALA A 208 -15.77 19.25 -78.44
C ALA A 208 -15.54 19.80 -79.88
N PRO A 209 -16.16 20.92 -80.36
CA PRO A 209 -16.99 21.93 -79.68
C PRO A 209 -18.20 22.48 -80.51
N THR A 210 -18.63 23.73 -80.22
CA THR A 210 -19.36 24.71 -81.08
C THR A 210 -20.92 24.72 -81.22
N ALA A 211 -21.54 25.57 -80.39
CA ALA A 211 -22.32 26.78 -80.75
C ALA A 211 -23.76 26.77 -81.35
N THR A 212 -24.57 27.71 -80.79
CA THR A 212 -25.69 28.51 -81.39
C THR A 212 -27.15 27.99 -81.30
N SER A 213 -27.97 28.57 -80.41
CA SER A 213 -29.04 29.56 -80.76
C SER A 213 -30.13 29.75 -79.68
N THR A 214 -30.35 30.99 -79.24
CA THR A 214 -31.53 31.54 -78.50
C THR A 214 -32.70 31.87 -79.46
N PRO A 215 -33.92 32.35 -79.07
CA PRO A 215 -34.37 32.85 -77.74
C PRO A 215 -35.83 32.49 -77.27
N ALA A 216 -36.17 32.75 -75.99
CA ALA A 216 -37.48 33.31 -75.55
C ALA A 216 -37.58 33.69 -74.04
N THR A 217 -37.48 34.99 -73.74
CA THR A 217 -38.21 35.78 -72.70
C THR A 217 -38.31 35.34 -71.21
N SER A 218 -37.49 36.01 -70.38
CA SER A 218 -37.89 36.82 -69.19
C SER A 218 -38.35 36.16 -67.86
N PRO A 219 -38.15 36.82 -66.71
CA PRO A 219 -36.87 37.34 -66.22
C PRO A 219 -36.65 37.08 -64.71
N ASN A 220 -35.46 36.61 -64.28
CA ASN A 220 -35.02 36.93 -62.92
C ASN A 220 -33.50 37.02 -62.75
N LYS A 221 -33.11 38.10 -62.07
CA LYS A 221 -31.81 38.53 -61.54
C LYS A 221 -30.74 37.42 -61.37
N SER A 222 -29.77 37.36 -62.28
CA SER A 222 -28.55 36.54 -62.10
C SER A 222 -27.58 37.20 -61.14
N LEU A 223 -27.28 36.53 -60.02
CA LEU A 223 -26.06 36.80 -59.25
C LEU A 223 -24.85 36.25 -60.01
N GLN A 224 -23.67 36.83 -59.79
CA GLN A 224 -22.42 36.26 -60.28
C GLN A 224 -22.16 34.91 -59.59
N PRO A 225 -21.35 34.00 -60.17
CA PRO A 225 -20.86 32.85 -59.43
C PRO A 225 -20.08 33.38 -58.23
N VAL A 226 -20.60 33.14 -57.02
CA VAL A 226 -19.81 33.31 -55.80
C VAL A 226 -18.75 32.23 -55.87
N GLU A 227 -17.48 32.61 -55.89
CA GLU A 227 -16.39 31.66 -55.61
C GLU A 227 -16.64 31.10 -54.23
N THR A 228 -17.10 29.85 -54.15
CA THR A 228 -17.28 29.15 -52.88
C THR A 228 -15.90 28.85 -52.32
N VAL A 229 -15.34 29.80 -51.57
CA VAL A 229 -14.10 29.59 -50.81
C VAL A 229 -14.36 28.43 -49.86
N LYS A 230 -13.61 27.33 -50.04
CA LYS A 230 -13.70 26.17 -49.15
C LYS A 230 -13.31 26.64 -47.76
N GLN A 231 -14.24 26.52 -46.81
CA GLN A 231 -14.00 26.82 -45.41
C GLN A 231 -13.32 25.63 -44.75
N TYR A 232 -12.41 25.92 -43.82
CA TYR A 232 -11.63 24.92 -43.13
C TYR A 232 -11.83 25.04 -41.61
N ALA A 233 -11.67 23.92 -40.88
CA ALA A 233 -11.67 23.95 -39.42
C ALA A 233 -10.43 24.70 -38.90
N SER A 234 -10.47 25.17 -37.65
CA SER A 234 -9.25 25.69 -37.03
C SER A 234 -8.34 24.50 -36.69
N GLY A 235 -7.02 24.70 -36.66
CA GLY A 235 -6.03 23.65 -36.46
C GLY A 235 -5.77 22.72 -37.67
N VAL A 236 -6.43 22.90 -38.82
CA VAL A 236 -6.12 22.06 -40.01
C VAL A 236 -4.76 22.38 -40.63
N VAL A 237 -4.31 23.61 -40.48
CA VAL A 237 -2.97 24.07 -40.77
C VAL A 237 -2.51 24.83 -39.53
N ILE A 238 -1.36 24.46 -38.99
CA ILE A 238 -0.79 25.09 -37.80
C ILE A 238 0.57 25.71 -38.12
N ILE A 239 0.94 26.76 -37.39
CA ILE A 239 2.27 27.35 -37.34
C ILE A 239 3.19 26.34 -36.66
N ASN A 240 4.18 25.80 -37.37
CA ASN A 240 4.98 24.66 -36.89
C ASN A 240 6.36 25.08 -36.38
N GLU A 241 6.99 26.05 -37.03
CA GLU A 241 8.31 26.59 -36.68
C GLU A 241 8.44 28.03 -37.18
N PHE A 242 9.15 28.92 -36.48
CA PHE A 242 9.43 30.27 -36.95
C PHE A 242 10.73 30.87 -36.40
N VAL A 243 11.23 31.91 -37.09
CA VAL A 243 12.38 32.74 -36.68
C VAL A 243 11.99 34.21 -36.78
N SER A 244 12.12 34.95 -35.67
CA SER A 244 11.74 36.36 -35.55
C SER A 244 12.90 37.37 -35.68
N ASP A 245 14.14 36.98 -35.40
CA ASP A 245 15.31 37.89 -35.51
C ASP A 245 16.60 37.14 -35.87
N PRO A 246 16.84 36.82 -37.15
CA PRO A 246 18.10 36.22 -37.59
C PRO A 246 19.17 37.30 -37.82
N ALA A 247 20.35 37.15 -37.21
CA ALA A 247 21.46 38.08 -37.40
C ALA A 247 22.12 37.95 -38.79
N GLU A 248 22.04 36.76 -39.39
CA GLU A 248 22.30 36.53 -40.81
C GLU A 248 21.14 35.71 -41.42
N GLY A 249 20.21 36.38 -42.11
CA GLY A 249 19.08 35.70 -42.74
C GLY A 249 17.90 36.60 -43.03
N GLU A 250 16.72 36.00 -43.07
CA GLU A 250 15.42 36.64 -43.27
C GLU A 250 14.43 35.95 -42.32
N GLU A 251 13.49 36.71 -41.73
CA GLU A 251 12.39 36.15 -40.95
C GLU A 251 11.57 35.14 -41.77
N TRP A 252 11.07 34.10 -41.12
CA TRP A 252 10.19 33.12 -41.77
C TRP A 252 9.30 32.39 -40.77
N VAL A 253 8.15 31.91 -41.27
CA VAL A 253 7.18 31.09 -40.53
C VAL A 253 6.87 29.86 -41.38
N GLU A 254 6.92 28.68 -40.78
CA GLU A 254 6.50 27.43 -41.39
C GLU A 254 5.10 27.03 -40.93
N LEU A 255 4.33 26.49 -41.87
CA LEU A 255 3.00 25.95 -41.67
C LEU A 255 3.00 24.43 -41.94
N TYR A 256 2.36 23.64 -41.07
CA TYR A 256 2.17 22.20 -41.24
C TYR A 256 0.69 21.87 -41.45
N ASN A 257 0.38 21.04 -42.46
CA ASN A 257 -0.98 20.54 -42.67
C ASN A 257 -1.27 19.33 -41.78
N ASN A 258 -2.07 19.56 -40.74
CA ASN A 258 -2.45 18.58 -39.74
C ASN A 258 -3.63 17.68 -40.18
N SER A 259 -4.12 17.84 -41.41
CA SER A 259 -5.25 17.10 -41.96
C SER A 259 -4.84 16.07 -43.02
N THR A 260 -5.76 15.15 -43.31
CA THR A 260 -5.65 14.18 -44.41
C THR A 260 -6.09 14.73 -45.77
N GLU A 261 -6.44 16.01 -45.86
CA GLU A 261 -6.86 16.68 -47.11
C GLU A 261 -5.79 17.62 -47.68
N ILE A 262 -5.87 17.90 -48.98
CA ILE A 262 -5.09 18.99 -49.59
C ILE A 262 -5.75 20.33 -49.22
N ILE A 263 -4.96 21.23 -48.65
CA ILE A 263 -5.39 22.60 -48.31
C ILE A 263 -5.08 23.52 -49.49
N GLU A 264 -6.03 24.40 -49.85
CA GLU A 264 -5.85 25.44 -50.86
C GLU A 264 -5.85 26.82 -50.17
N PHE A 265 -4.74 27.57 -50.26
CA PHE A 265 -4.59 28.86 -49.59
C PHE A 265 -5.29 30.01 -50.34
N ALA A 266 -6.53 29.80 -50.78
CA ALA A 266 -7.29 30.77 -51.53
C ALA A 266 -7.67 31.98 -50.66
N LYS A 267 -6.91 33.09 -50.79
CA LYS A 267 -7.07 34.37 -50.06
C LYS A 267 -6.71 34.30 -48.56
N TRP A 268 -6.05 33.24 -48.11
CA TRP A 268 -5.56 33.11 -46.73
C TRP A 268 -4.49 34.17 -46.41
N THR A 269 -4.39 34.56 -45.14
CA THR A 269 -3.39 35.52 -44.65
C THR A 269 -2.63 34.99 -43.43
N LEU A 270 -1.39 35.45 -43.29
CA LEU A 270 -0.57 35.34 -42.08
C LEU A 270 -0.24 36.76 -41.60
N GLU A 271 -0.60 37.08 -40.36
CA GLU A 271 -0.52 38.43 -39.77
C GLU A 271 0.37 38.45 -38.53
N ASP A 272 1.04 39.59 -38.31
CA ASP A 272 1.73 39.92 -37.05
C ASP A 272 0.77 40.59 -36.06
N GLY A 273 1.23 40.85 -34.83
CA GLY A 273 0.46 41.56 -33.79
C GLY A 273 0.11 43.02 -34.14
N ASN A 274 0.51 43.51 -35.32
CA ASN A 274 0.22 44.85 -35.85
C ASN A 274 -0.75 44.82 -37.05
N GLU A 275 -1.47 43.73 -37.28
CA GLU A 275 -2.47 43.54 -38.36
C GLU A 275 -1.87 43.62 -39.80
N THR A 276 -0.57 43.34 -39.96
CA THR A 276 0.09 43.44 -41.29
C THR A 276 0.03 42.11 -42.05
N ALA A 277 -0.88 42.01 -43.03
CA ALA A 277 -1.17 40.75 -43.71
C ALA A 277 -0.19 40.33 -44.83
N THR A 278 0.40 39.15 -44.67
CA THR A 278 1.05 38.35 -45.72
C THR A 278 0.01 37.50 -46.42
N ALA A 279 -0.18 37.66 -47.73
CA ALA A 279 -1.13 36.85 -48.49
C ALA A 279 -0.49 35.51 -48.88
N LEU A 280 -1.16 34.40 -48.56
CA LEU A 280 -0.74 33.05 -48.91
C LEU A 280 -1.34 32.62 -50.25
N ALA A 281 -0.69 31.67 -50.92
CA ALA A 281 -1.15 31.11 -52.19
C ALA A 281 -0.54 29.72 -52.45
N GLY A 282 -1.20 28.93 -53.28
CA GLY A 282 -0.79 27.54 -53.59
C GLY A 282 -1.57 26.51 -52.79
N THR A 283 -1.02 25.30 -52.70
CA THR A 283 -1.64 24.18 -51.99
C THR A 283 -0.63 23.51 -51.05
N LEU A 284 -1.15 22.89 -49.99
CA LEU A 284 -0.36 22.07 -49.06
C LEU A 284 -0.98 20.68 -48.96
N ALA A 285 -0.20 19.66 -49.31
CA ALA A 285 -0.65 18.27 -49.25
C ALA A 285 -0.73 17.78 -47.78
N PRO A 286 -1.45 16.67 -47.51
CA PRO A 286 -1.55 16.08 -46.18
C PRO A 286 -0.19 15.84 -45.54
N HIS A 287 -0.04 16.23 -44.26
CA HIS A 287 1.18 16.00 -43.48
C HIS A 287 2.46 16.52 -44.16
N GLN A 288 2.37 17.68 -44.84
CA GLN A 288 3.50 18.38 -45.45
C GLN A 288 3.64 19.79 -44.87
N PHE A 289 4.82 20.37 -45.09
CA PHE A 289 5.25 21.67 -44.58
C PHE A 289 5.30 22.72 -45.69
N LEU A 290 4.94 23.98 -45.37
CA LEU A 290 5.08 25.14 -46.24
C LEU A 290 5.77 26.27 -45.49
N VAL A 291 6.91 26.73 -46.02
CA VAL A 291 7.66 27.86 -45.45
C VAL A 291 7.27 29.17 -46.13
N ILE A 292 6.89 30.15 -45.33
CA ILE A 292 6.63 31.54 -45.69
C ILE A 292 7.87 32.37 -45.35
N GLU A 293 8.71 32.65 -46.34
CA GLU A 293 9.84 33.56 -46.20
C GLU A 293 9.41 35.02 -46.27
N LYS A 294 10.03 35.90 -45.46
CA LYS A 294 9.76 37.34 -45.44
C LYS A 294 8.27 37.66 -45.25
N PRO A 295 7.66 37.23 -44.13
CA PRO A 295 6.34 37.74 -43.76
C PRO A 295 6.36 39.27 -43.76
N LYS A 296 5.21 39.87 -44.06
CA LYS A 296 4.95 41.29 -43.83
C LYS A 296 4.49 41.45 -42.39
N GLY A 297 4.86 42.57 -41.77
CA GLY A 297 4.95 42.64 -40.32
C GLY A 297 6.33 42.12 -39.91
N GLN A 298 7.02 42.84 -39.04
CA GLN A 298 8.32 42.40 -38.54
C GLN A 298 8.08 41.66 -37.23
N LEU A 299 8.40 40.39 -37.18
CA LEU A 299 8.21 39.55 -35.99
C LEU A 299 9.09 40.07 -34.85
N ASN A 300 8.50 40.57 -33.78
CA ASN A 300 9.27 41.21 -32.71
C ASN A 300 10.07 40.21 -31.85
N ASN A 301 11.37 40.46 -31.74
CA ASN A 301 12.40 39.65 -31.09
C ASN A 301 12.15 39.42 -29.59
N SER A 302 11.41 40.31 -28.91
CA SER A 302 11.04 40.12 -27.50
C SER A 302 9.79 39.26 -27.32
N GLY A 303 8.89 39.27 -28.30
CA GLY A 303 7.57 38.64 -28.29
C GLY A 303 6.60 39.31 -29.26
N ASP A 304 5.78 38.51 -29.92
CA ASP A 304 4.76 38.95 -30.89
C ASP A 304 3.58 37.95 -30.91
N LEU A 305 2.56 38.25 -31.70
CA LEU A 305 1.46 37.34 -32.02
C LEU A 305 1.48 37.02 -33.52
N ILE A 306 1.53 35.74 -33.86
CA ILE A 306 1.40 35.26 -35.24
C ILE A 306 -0.01 34.71 -35.42
N VAL A 307 -0.78 35.21 -36.39
CA VAL A 307 -2.15 34.75 -36.66
C VAL A 307 -2.28 34.25 -38.09
N LEU A 308 -2.71 33.00 -38.25
CA LEU A 308 -3.04 32.40 -39.54
C LEU A 308 -4.56 32.47 -39.76
N MET A 309 -5.01 33.05 -40.88
CA MET A 309 -6.43 33.17 -41.22
C MET A 309 -6.77 32.61 -42.61
N ASP A 310 -7.98 32.07 -42.75
CA ASP A 310 -8.51 31.62 -44.04
C ASP A 310 -9.02 32.76 -44.93
N GLY A 311 -9.36 32.43 -46.17
CA GLY A 311 -9.91 33.36 -47.15
C GLY A 311 -11.27 33.98 -46.81
N THR A 312 -11.83 33.68 -45.63
CA THR A 312 -13.03 34.31 -45.07
C THR A 312 -12.73 35.24 -43.89
N GLY A 313 -11.48 35.30 -43.43
CA GLY A 313 -11.04 36.06 -42.24
C GLY A 313 -11.24 35.29 -40.93
N LYS A 314 -11.37 33.96 -40.99
CA LYS A 314 -11.46 33.11 -39.79
C LYS A 314 -10.06 32.69 -39.36
N THR A 315 -9.72 32.86 -38.07
CA THR A 315 -8.50 32.29 -37.47
C THR A 315 -8.48 30.77 -37.57
N ILE A 316 -7.41 30.26 -38.18
CA ILE A 316 -7.12 28.84 -38.32
C ILE A 316 -6.12 28.41 -37.25
N ASP A 317 -5.06 29.19 -37.01
CA ASP A 317 -4.12 29.00 -35.90
C ASP A 317 -3.64 30.37 -35.39
N ARG A 318 -3.17 30.44 -34.15
CA ARG A 318 -2.45 31.61 -33.60
C ARG A 318 -1.38 31.15 -32.62
N VAL A 319 -0.26 31.87 -32.55
CA VAL A 319 0.81 31.62 -31.59
C VAL A 319 1.25 32.94 -30.97
N ALA A 320 1.09 33.08 -29.65
CA ALA A 320 1.69 34.15 -28.89
C ALA A 320 3.06 33.69 -28.36
N TYR A 321 4.09 34.53 -28.44
CA TYR A 321 5.41 34.17 -27.95
C TYR A 321 6.11 35.31 -27.22
N GLY A 322 7.09 34.97 -26.39
CA GLY A 322 7.92 35.93 -25.68
C GLY A 322 7.15 36.73 -24.62
N ASP A 323 7.35 38.04 -24.61
CA ASP A 323 6.68 38.98 -23.69
C ASP A 323 5.37 39.59 -24.23
N TRP A 324 4.79 39.02 -25.29
CA TRP A 324 3.51 39.47 -25.83
C TRP A 324 2.36 39.32 -24.82
N ALA A 325 1.46 40.30 -24.75
CA ALA A 325 0.42 40.40 -23.72
C ALA A 325 -1.00 40.30 -24.31
N ASP A 326 -1.42 39.07 -24.60
CA ASP A 326 -2.74 38.70 -25.14
C ASP A 326 -3.77 38.29 -24.07
N GLU A 327 -3.59 38.82 -22.85
CA GLU A 327 -4.28 38.48 -21.60
C GLU A 327 -3.69 37.28 -20.81
N PHE A 328 -2.86 36.39 -21.38
CA PHE A 328 -2.43 35.17 -20.67
C PHE A 328 -0.92 34.97 -20.40
N VAL A 329 0.01 35.38 -21.28
CA VAL A 329 1.50 35.53 -21.09
C VAL A 329 2.30 34.30 -20.58
N ASN A 330 1.86 33.63 -19.51
CA ASN A 330 2.49 32.43 -18.93
C ASN A 330 2.33 31.19 -19.81
N ASP A 331 1.44 31.25 -20.80
CA ASP A 331 1.18 30.27 -21.84
C ASP A 331 1.82 30.64 -23.19
N ASN A 332 2.57 31.73 -23.29
CA ASN A 332 3.31 32.10 -24.50
C ASN A 332 4.44 31.10 -24.83
N ALA A 333 4.63 30.81 -26.12
CA ALA A 333 5.83 30.15 -26.63
C ALA A 333 7.11 30.93 -26.25
N PRO A 334 8.27 30.27 -26.10
CA PRO A 334 9.51 30.96 -25.78
C PRO A 334 9.98 31.86 -26.93
N ALA A 335 10.48 33.05 -26.63
CA ALA A 335 11.19 33.87 -27.62
C ALA A 335 12.59 33.31 -27.91
N ALA A 336 12.83 32.92 -29.16
CA ALA A 336 14.15 32.55 -29.65
C ALA A 336 15.07 33.78 -29.79
N LYS A 337 16.39 33.55 -29.69
CA LYS A 337 17.44 34.52 -30.05
C LYS A 337 18.30 33.90 -31.14
N ASP A 338 18.82 34.71 -32.05
CA ASP A 338 19.74 34.25 -33.10
C ASP A 338 20.84 33.29 -32.55
N PRO A 339 21.11 32.13 -33.21
CA PRO A 339 20.51 31.64 -34.47
C PRO A 339 19.33 30.68 -34.27
N LEU A 340 18.69 30.68 -33.10
CA LEU A 340 17.63 29.73 -32.73
C LEU A 340 16.31 30.01 -33.48
N SER A 341 15.53 28.96 -33.72
CA SER A 341 14.11 29.03 -34.08
C SER A 341 13.21 28.65 -32.89
N VAL A 342 11.94 29.02 -32.97
CA VAL A 342 10.86 28.54 -32.09
C VAL A 342 10.12 27.44 -32.85
N ALA A 343 10.15 26.22 -32.36
CA ALA A 343 9.65 25.02 -33.05
C ALA A 343 8.67 24.25 -32.15
N ARG A 344 7.56 23.74 -32.70
CA ARG A 344 6.67 22.82 -31.97
C ARG A 344 7.44 21.57 -31.56
N ILE A 345 7.31 21.17 -30.29
CA ILE A 345 7.99 20.00 -29.69
C ILE A 345 7.57 18.70 -30.41
N GLN A 346 6.35 18.68 -30.96
CA GLN A 346 5.84 17.63 -31.82
C GLN A 346 5.07 18.27 -32.97
N ASP A 347 5.42 17.94 -34.22
CA ASP A 347 4.68 18.40 -35.40
C ASP A 347 3.20 18.01 -35.29
N GLY A 348 2.30 18.93 -35.65
CA GLY A 348 0.84 18.70 -35.58
C GLY A 348 0.21 18.83 -34.19
N ARG A 349 0.99 19.04 -33.12
CA ARG A 349 0.46 19.17 -31.75
C ARG A 349 0.08 20.61 -31.42
N ASP A 350 -1.17 20.82 -31.05
CA ASP A 350 -1.68 22.10 -30.56
C ASP A 350 -2.63 21.86 -29.38
N SER A 351 -2.24 22.34 -28.20
CA SER A 351 -2.98 22.26 -26.93
C SER A 351 -3.63 23.59 -26.54
N ASN A 352 -3.49 24.64 -27.37
CA ASN A 352 -3.82 26.03 -27.04
C ASN A 352 -3.02 26.58 -25.83
N ASN A 353 -1.82 26.04 -25.59
CA ASN A 353 -0.85 26.56 -24.62
C ASN A 353 0.53 26.54 -25.28
N ASP A 354 0.89 27.66 -25.90
CA ASP A 354 2.09 27.80 -26.72
C ASP A 354 3.39 27.50 -25.92
N ALA A 355 3.40 27.73 -24.60
CA ALA A 355 4.50 27.39 -23.69
C ALA A 355 4.69 25.88 -23.46
N LEU A 356 3.66 25.06 -23.72
CA LEU A 356 3.72 23.59 -23.64
C LEU A 356 3.93 22.93 -25.00
N ASP A 357 3.58 23.61 -26.08
CA ASP A 357 3.68 23.07 -27.44
C ASP A 357 4.96 23.48 -28.16
N PHE A 358 5.61 24.60 -27.80
CA PHE A 358 6.83 25.10 -28.46
C PHE A 358 8.08 25.08 -27.57
N ALA A 359 9.25 24.88 -28.22
CA ALA A 359 10.57 25.02 -27.63
C ALA A 359 11.54 25.76 -28.57
N THR A 360 12.61 26.34 -28.03
CA THR A 360 13.69 26.91 -28.88
C THR A 360 14.66 25.82 -29.33
N THR A 361 15.03 25.77 -30.61
CA THR A 361 16.03 24.81 -31.13
C THR A 361 17.23 25.49 -31.80
N GLU A 362 18.41 24.88 -31.67
CA GLU A 362 19.66 25.29 -32.35
C GLU A 362 19.74 24.81 -33.80
N THR A 363 18.80 23.97 -34.24
CA THR A 363 18.78 23.39 -35.60
C THR A 363 17.45 23.73 -36.28
N PRO A 364 17.34 24.88 -36.96
CA PRO A 364 16.11 25.24 -37.65
C PRO A 364 15.81 24.28 -38.80
N THR A 365 14.58 23.76 -38.84
CA THR A 365 14.18 22.58 -39.64
C THR A 365 13.39 22.90 -40.92
N LYS A 366 13.28 24.19 -41.24
CA LYS A 366 12.81 24.81 -42.49
C LYS A 366 12.55 23.86 -43.67
N GLY A 367 11.28 23.49 -43.84
CA GLY A 367 10.73 22.66 -44.91
C GLY A 367 10.53 21.19 -44.51
N GLY A 368 10.58 20.84 -43.22
CA GLY A 368 10.51 19.46 -42.75
C GLY A 368 10.29 19.32 -41.24
N PRO A 369 10.22 18.07 -40.73
CA PRO A 369 9.88 17.78 -39.34
C PRO A 369 10.81 18.43 -38.31
N ASN A 370 10.24 18.91 -37.21
CA ASN A 370 10.99 19.62 -36.17
C ASN A 370 12.01 18.74 -35.45
N VAL A 371 13.20 19.30 -35.19
CA VAL A 371 14.27 18.65 -34.42
C VAL A 371 14.69 19.55 -33.25
N ILE A 372 14.22 19.22 -32.04
CA ILE A 372 14.55 19.95 -30.82
C ILE A 372 15.91 19.50 -30.27
N THR A 373 16.89 20.41 -30.26
CA THR A 373 18.29 20.08 -29.91
C THR A 373 18.78 20.57 -28.54
N ASN A 374 17.99 21.40 -27.83
CA ASN A 374 18.42 22.01 -26.56
C ASN A 374 17.92 21.25 -25.33
N GLU A 375 18.84 20.87 -24.44
CA GLU A 375 18.55 20.13 -23.19
C GLU A 375 17.84 20.99 -22.13
N GLN A 376 16.53 21.20 -22.29
CA GLN A 376 15.61 21.59 -21.21
C GLN A 376 14.30 20.80 -21.29
N THR A 377 14.39 19.49 -21.12
CA THR A 377 13.23 18.58 -21.16
C THR A 377 12.36 18.70 -19.91
N LYS A 378 11.22 19.39 -20.03
CA LYS A 378 10.02 19.07 -19.24
C LYS A 378 9.24 17.98 -19.98
N THR A 379 9.12 16.80 -19.38
CA THR A 379 8.40 15.66 -19.96
C THR A 379 6.90 15.75 -19.70
N VAL A 380 6.07 15.64 -20.75
CA VAL A 380 4.61 15.51 -20.67
C VAL A 380 4.18 14.29 -21.50
N PRO A 381 3.54 13.25 -20.93
CA PRO A 381 3.08 12.08 -21.67
C PRO A 381 1.85 12.35 -22.57
N ARG A 382 1.58 11.44 -23.51
CA ARG A 382 0.45 11.47 -24.46
C ARG A 382 -0.57 10.37 -24.10
N PRO A 383 -1.89 10.63 -24.14
CA PRO A 383 -2.92 9.65 -23.78
C PRO A 383 -3.28 8.67 -24.92
N SER A 384 -3.89 7.52 -24.56
CA SER A 384 -4.43 6.52 -25.48
C SER A 384 -5.72 5.85 -24.94
N GLN A 385 -6.75 5.80 -25.80
CA GLN A 385 -8.11 5.20 -25.69
C GLN A 385 -8.56 4.84 -27.15
N PRO A 386 -9.76 4.27 -27.47
CA PRO A 386 -10.98 3.93 -26.69
C PRO A 386 -11.41 2.43 -26.91
N THR A 387 -12.60 1.90 -26.56
CA THR A 387 -14.01 2.11 -27.03
C THR A 387 -15.01 1.72 -25.93
N THR A 388 -16.17 2.33 -25.70
CA THR A 388 -17.21 2.82 -26.64
C THR A 388 -17.25 4.34 -26.80
N SER A 389 -17.07 4.83 -28.03
CA SER A 389 -16.95 6.28 -28.30
C SER A 389 -18.31 6.98 -28.36
N SER A 390 -18.84 7.34 -27.20
CA SER A 390 -19.66 8.55 -27.10
C SER A 390 -18.82 9.77 -27.52
N THR A 391 -19.37 10.70 -28.31
CA THR A 391 -18.61 11.92 -28.72
C THR A 391 -18.48 12.95 -27.60
N LEU A 392 -19.07 12.66 -26.44
CA LEU A 392 -18.95 13.39 -25.18
C LEU A 392 -18.69 12.37 -24.08
N THR A 393 -17.95 12.78 -23.07
CA THR A 393 -17.47 11.90 -22.00
C THR A 393 -17.70 12.59 -20.66
N ILE A 394 -18.23 11.88 -19.66
CA ILE A 394 -18.33 12.43 -18.30
C ILE A 394 -16.91 12.47 -17.70
N THR A 395 -16.50 13.63 -17.20
CA THR A 395 -15.16 13.82 -16.61
C THR A 395 -15.16 14.08 -15.11
N GLU A 396 -16.17 14.78 -14.58
CA GLU A 396 -16.23 15.14 -13.16
C GLU A 396 -17.68 15.31 -12.70
N PHE A 397 -17.97 15.08 -11.42
CA PHE A 397 -19.18 15.59 -10.79
C PHE A 397 -18.98 15.86 -9.30
N LEU A 398 -19.65 16.88 -8.78
CA LEU A 398 -19.57 17.35 -7.39
C LEU A 398 -20.92 17.15 -6.68
N PRO A 399 -21.11 16.07 -5.89
CA PRO A 399 -22.39 15.79 -5.24
C PRO A 399 -22.63 16.58 -3.95
N ASN A 400 -21.58 17.05 -3.30
CA ASN A 400 -21.64 17.70 -1.98
C ASN A 400 -20.76 18.95 -1.98
N PRO A 401 -21.20 20.06 -2.59
CA PRO A 401 -20.41 21.29 -2.63
C PRO A 401 -20.27 21.93 -1.24
N ILE A 402 -19.26 22.79 -1.05
CA ILE A 402 -19.14 23.58 0.18
C ILE A 402 -20.28 24.60 0.24
N GLY A 403 -21.09 24.55 1.30
CA GLY A 403 -22.27 25.41 1.45
C GLY A 403 -23.57 24.75 0.92
N PRO A 404 -24.51 25.52 0.33
CA PRO A 404 -25.80 24.96 -0.08
C PRO A 404 -25.69 24.07 -1.34
N ASP A 405 -26.08 22.80 -1.22
CA ASP A 405 -26.16 21.79 -2.30
C ASP A 405 -26.78 22.35 -3.60
N ALA A 406 -27.84 23.16 -3.45
CA ALA A 406 -28.61 23.73 -4.56
C ALA A 406 -27.84 24.72 -5.45
N GLU A 407 -26.71 25.26 -5.00
CA GLU A 407 -25.96 26.31 -5.69
C GLU A 407 -24.59 25.85 -6.22
N GLY A 408 -24.02 24.74 -5.72
CA GLY A 408 -22.66 24.30 -6.05
C GLY A 408 -22.51 22.94 -6.77
N GLU A 409 -23.55 22.10 -6.82
CA GLU A 409 -23.46 20.82 -7.54
C GLU A 409 -23.27 21.02 -9.05
N PHE A 410 -22.44 20.18 -9.67
CA PHE A 410 -22.28 20.11 -11.13
C PHE A 410 -21.97 18.70 -11.65
N ILE A 411 -22.22 18.50 -12.94
CA ILE A 411 -21.75 17.36 -13.74
C ILE A 411 -20.96 17.94 -14.92
N GLU A 412 -19.76 17.43 -15.18
CA GLU A 412 -18.90 17.88 -16.26
C GLU A 412 -18.83 16.89 -17.42
N LEU A 413 -18.81 17.46 -18.63
CA LEU A 413 -18.60 16.75 -19.88
C LEU A 413 -17.37 17.27 -20.61
N TYR A 414 -16.53 16.36 -21.11
CA TYR A 414 -15.47 16.63 -22.07
C TYR A 414 -15.90 16.26 -23.49
N ASN A 415 -15.50 17.08 -24.47
CA ASN A 415 -15.62 16.76 -25.88
C ASN A 415 -14.25 16.33 -26.45
N PRO A 416 -13.95 15.02 -26.55
CA PRO A 416 -12.69 14.53 -27.12
C PRO A 416 -12.56 14.75 -28.63
N THR A 417 -13.61 15.23 -29.31
CA THR A 417 -13.59 15.40 -30.77
C THR A 417 -13.05 16.77 -31.17
N ALA A 418 -12.44 16.83 -32.36
CA ALA A 418 -11.96 18.08 -32.96
C ALA A 418 -13.10 18.95 -33.55
N GLN A 419 -14.37 18.67 -33.25
CA GLN A 419 -15.54 19.41 -33.75
C GLN A 419 -16.49 19.79 -32.60
N PRO A 420 -17.24 20.90 -32.68
CA PRO A 420 -18.21 21.24 -31.65
C PRO A 420 -19.34 20.21 -31.62
N VAL A 421 -19.61 19.59 -30.47
CA VAL A 421 -20.68 18.60 -30.33
C VAL A 421 -21.94 19.28 -29.81
N SER A 422 -23.02 19.15 -30.56
CA SER A 422 -24.36 19.59 -30.15
C SER A 422 -24.95 18.61 -29.13
N PHE A 423 -25.33 19.11 -27.95
CA PHE A 423 -25.96 18.30 -26.90
C PHE A 423 -27.42 17.92 -27.22
N ARG A 424 -27.95 18.34 -28.38
CA ARG A 424 -29.32 18.04 -28.84
C ARG A 424 -29.64 16.55 -28.87
N ASP A 425 -28.65 15.74 -29.21
CA ASP A 425 -28.79 14.31 -29.45
C ASP A 425 -28.34 13.48 -28.22
N PHE A 426 -28.22 14.14 -27.07
CA PHE A 426 -27.74 13.60 -25.79
C PHE A 426 -28.66 13.98 -24.63
N ALA A 427 -28.61 13.19 -23.55
CA ALA A 427 -29.21 13.54 -22.27
C ALA A 427 -28.34 13.08 -21.08
N LEU A 428 -28.44 13.77 -19.96
CA LEU A 428 -27.92 13.31 -18.66
C LEU A 428 -29.07 12.79 -17.79
N ARG A 429 -28.86 11.71 -17.05
CA ARG A 429 -29.83 11.13 -16.11
C ARG A 429 -29.17 10.73 -14.80
N ASP A 430 -29.84 11.01 -13.68
CA ASP A 430 -29.41 10.55 -12.34
C ASP A 430 -30.08 9.22 -11.92
N LYS A 431 -29.66 8.67 -10.78
CA LYS A 431 -30.22 7.45 -10.17
C LYS A 431 -31.70 7.57 -9.78
N SER A 432 -32.24 8.79 -9.65
CA SER A 432 -33.67 9.04 -9.42
C SER A 432 -34.51 8.99 -10.70
N GLY A 433 -33.85 8.95 -11.87
CA GLY A 433 -34.46 9.01 -13.20
C GLY A 433 -34.68 10.43 -13.70
N LYS A 434 -34.25 11.46 -12.97
CA LYS A 434 -34.33 12.86 -13.42
C LYS A 434 -33.41 13.03 -14.62
N THR A 435 -33.97 13.51 -15.72
CA THR A 435 -33.26 13.64 -17.00
C THR A 435 -33.15 15.10 -17.42
N PHE A 436 -31.97 15.50 -17.92
CA PHE A 436 -31.67 16.80 -18.53
C PHE A 436 -31.29 16.61 -20.00
N SER A 437 -31.83 17.45 -20.89
CA SER A 437 -31.44 17.54 -22.30
C SER A 437 -31.54 18.99 -22.78
N SER A 438 -30.81 19.34 -23.84
CA SER A 438 -30.80 20.72 -24.36
C SER A 438 -30.62 20.75 -25.88
N THR A 439 -31.52 21.43 -26.57
CA THR A 439 -31.49 21.60 -28.04
C THR A 439 -30.61 22.76 -28.52
N THR A 440 -29.99 23.49 -27.60
CA THR A 440 -29.20 24.72 -27.89
C THR A 440 -27.79 24.70 -27.30
N LEU A 441 -27.48 23.76 -26.42
CA LEU A 441 -26.15 23.58 -25.86
C LEU A 441 -25.21 22.96 -26.90
N VAL A 442 -24.04 23.55 -27.06
CA VAL A 442 -22.93 23.04 -27.87
C VAL A 442 -21.69 23.05 -27.00
N ILE A 443 -20.99 21.92 -26.94
CA ILE A 443 -19.72 21.77 -26.21
C ILE A 443 -18.59 21.88 -27.24
N LEU A 444 -17.63 22.78 -26.99
CA LEU A 444 -16.59 23.12 -27.96
C LEU A 444 -15.54 22.00 -28.08
N PRO A 445 -14.81 21.89 -29.20
CA PRO A 445 -13.77 20.87 -29.39
C PRO A 445 -12.75 20.87 -28.26
N LEU A 446 -12.37 19.70 -27.75
CA LEU A 446 -11.31 19.53 -26.74
C LEU A 446 -11.52 20.38 -25.46
N THR A 447 -12.76 20.78 -25.16
CA THR A 447 -13.10 21.53 -23.94
C THR A 447 -13.86 20.68 -22.93
N HIS A 448 -13.65 21.02 -21.65
CA HIS A 448 -14.43 20.57 -20.51
C HIS A 448 -15.57 21.56 -20.27
N PHE A 449 -16.77 21.09 -19.93
CA PHE A 449 -17.96 21.92 -19.75
C PHE A 449 -18.80 21.46 -18.57
N ALA A 450 -18.78 22.24 -17.49
CA ALA A 450 -19.52 21.96 -16.26
C ALA A 450 -20.99 22.43 -16.33
N LEU A 451 -21.91 21.50 -16.14
CA LEU A 451 -23.36 21.72 -16.06
C LEU A 451 -23.80 21.76 -14.60
N SER A 452 -24.07 22.96 -14.08
CA SER A 452 -24.54 23.17 -12.70
C SER A 452 -25.96 22.62 -12.48
N ARG A 453 -26.27 22.26 -11.22
CA ARG A 453 -27.63 21.90 -10.76
C ARG A 453 -28.68 22.97 -11.08
N THR A 454 -28.32 24.25 -11.07
CA THR A 454 -29.22 25.34 -11.48
C THR A 454 -29.59 25.30 -12.97
N SER A 455 -28.75 24.68 -13.81
CA SER A 455 -28.96 24.49 -15.25
C SER A 455 -29.65 23.16 -15.58
N THR A 456 -29.24 22.07 -14.92
CA THR A 456 -29.75 20.72 -15.18
C THR A 456 -31.04 20.40 -14.44
N ASN A 457 -31.23 20.99 -13.26
CA ASN A 457 -32.24 20.60 -12.26
C ASN A 457 -32.12 19.12 -11.83
N ILE A 458 -30.96 18.49 -12.04
CA ILE A 458 -30.54 17.21 -11.44
C ILE A 458 -30.03 17.50 -10.03
N ALA A 459 -30.27 16.59 -9.08
CA ALA A 459 -29.80 16.71 -7.70
C ALA A 459 -29.08 15.42 -7.31
N LEU A 460 -27.78 15.52 -7.07
CA LEU A 460 -26.88 14.40 -6.82
C LEU A 460 -26.96 13.97 -5.34
N ASN A 461 -27.04 12.66 -5.11
CA ASN A 461 -27.12 12.07 -3.78
C ASN A 461 -25.76 12.01 -3.09
N ASN A 462 -25.56 12.85 -2.06
CA ASN A 462 -24.34 12.88 -1.26
C ASN A 462 -24.29 11.85 -0.11
N SER A 463 -25.35 11.09 0.18
CA SER A 463 -25.42 10.24 1.40
C SER A 463 -25.61 8.73 1.19
N GLY A 464 -25.55 8.21 -0.05
CA GLY A 464 -25.85 6.80 -0.31
C GLY A 464 -25.54 6.29 -1.73
N GLY A 465 -24.49 6.85 -2.34
CA GLY A 465 -24.07 6.59 -3.72
C GLY A 465 -24.99 7.22 -4.76
N GLU A 466 -24.39 7.74 -5.82
CA GLU A 466 -25.06 8.32 -6.98
C GLU A 466 -24.64 7.60 -8.27
N THR A 467 -25.48 7.67 -9.30
CA THR A 467 -25.23 7.19 -10.65
C THR A 467 -25.60 8.28 -11.64
N VAL A 468 -24.63 8.74 -12.43
CA VAL A 468 -24.85 9.67 -13.55
C VAL A 468 -24.71 8.89 -14.86
N ILE A 469 -25.70 9.02 -15.73
CA ILE A 469 -25.78 8.33 -17.03
C ILE A 469 -25.81 9.38 -18.14
N LEU A 470 -24.88 9.30 -19.08
CA LEU A 470 -24.96 9.97 -20.37
C LEU A 470 -25.72 9.05 -21.34
N LEU A 471 -26.71 9.60 -22.04
CA LEU A 471 -27.65 8.90 -22.90
C LEU A 471 -27.59 9.43 -24.33
N ASP A 472 -27.89 8.58 -25.32
CA ASP A 472 -28.15 8.98 -26.70
C ASP A 472 -29.61 9.43 -26.93
N GLN A 473 -29.91 9.87 -28.16
CA GLN A 473 -31.26 10.27 -28.60
C GLN A 473 -32.34 9.18 -28.51
N ASP A 474 -31.96 7.90 -28.43
CA ASP A 474 -32.85 6.73 -28.32
C ASP A 474 -32.94 6.21 -26.87
N ASP A 475 -32.43 6.98 -25.89
CA ASP A 475 -32.38 6.66 -24.46
C ASP A 475 -31.44 5.49 -24.09
N ARG A 476 -30.44 5.18 -24.94
CA ARG A 476 -29.40 4.19 -24.62
C ARG A 476 -28.29 4.82 -23.79
N ALA A 477 -27.80 4.12 -22.78
CA ALA A 477 -26.64 4.54 -22.01
C ALA A 477 -25.38 4.52 -22.88
N LEU A 478 -24.80 5.70 -23.07
CA LEU A 478 -23.51 5.93 -23.74
C LEU A 478 -22.35 5.84 -22.74
N GLU A 479 -22.57 6.34 -21.53
CA GLU A 479 -21.64 6.21 -20.42
C GLU A 479 -22.43 6.16 -19.10
N THR A 480 -22.01 5.34 -18.16
CA THR A 480 -22.59 5.26 -16.81
C THR A 480 -21.48 5.33 -15.78
N VAL A 481 -21.57 6.30 -14.87
CA VAL A 481 -20.60 6.50 -13.79
C VAL A 481 -21.32 6.43 -12.46
N SER A 482 -20.76 5.65 -11.54
CA SER A 482 -21.31 5.47 -10.19
C SER A 482 -20.23 5.58 -9.13
N PHE A 483 -20.63 6.04 -7.95
CA PHE A 483 -19.88 5.84 -6.71
C PHE A 483 -20.78 5.23 -5.62
N THR A 484 -20.16 4.60 -4.64
CA THR A 484 -20.82 4.03 -3.46
C THR A 484 -20.45 4.84 -2.21
N GLY A 485 -21.30 4.78 -1.16
CA GLY A 485 -21.08 5.54 0.08
C GLY A 485 -21.47 7.01 0.01
N SER A 486 -20.95 7.81 0.94
CA SER A 486 -21.23 9.25 1.06
C SER A 486 -20.12 10.12 0.46
N SER A 487 -20.49 11.25 -0.15
CA SER A 487 -19.57 12.27 -0.65
C SER A 487 -19.12 13.19 0.49
N ALA A 488 -17.81 13.41 0.64
CA ALA A 488 -17.29 14.45 1.54
C ALA A 488 -17.67 15.86 1.02
N GLU A 489 -17.81 16.83 1.91
CA GLU A 489 -18.11 18.23 1.53
C GLU A 489 -16.91 18.84 0.78
N GLY A 490 -17.19 19.46 -0.38
CA GLY A 490 -16.19 20.00 -1.30
C GLY A 490 -15.50 18.98 -2.21
N ALA A 491 -15.74 17.68 -2.04
CA ALA A 491 -15.07 16.65 -2.83
C ALA A 491 -15.87 16.30 -4.11
N SER A 492 -15.19 16.34 -5.25
CA SER A 492 -15.72 15.85 -6.53
C SER A 492 -15.23 14.44 -6.84
N TYR A 493 -16.04 13.69 -7.59
CA TYR A 493 -15.64 12.42 -8.18
C TYR A 493 -15.19 12.69 -9.61
N ALA A 494 -13.91 12.47 -9.89
CA ALA A 494 -13.23 12.93 -11.08
C ALA A 494 -12.50 11.79 -11.80
N ARG A 495 -12.43 11.88 -13.13
CA ARG A 495 -11.81 10.89 -14.01
C ARG A 495 -10.39 11.29 -14.41
N SER A 496 -9.44 10.41 -14.15
CA SER A 496 -8.04 10.59 -14.56
C SER A 496 -7.81 10.35 -16.05
N ASP A 497 -6.68 10.83 -16.57
CA ASP A 497 -6.26 10.68 -17.97
C ASP A 497 -6.19 9.20 -18.41
N THR A 498 -5.95 8.28 -17.47
CA THR A 498 -5.97 6.82 -17.68
C THR A 498 -7.39 6.22 -17.57
N GLY A 499 -8.42 7.06 -17.48
CA GLY A 499 -9.83 6.68 -17.37
C GLY A 499 -10.31 6.26 -15.98
N ILE A 500 -9.42 6.19 -14.98
CA ILE A 500 -9.75 5.74 -13.60
C ILE A 500 -10.48 6.86 -12.86
N TRP A 501 -11.66 6.55 -12.31
CA TRP A 501 -12.41 7.44 -11.43
C TRP A 501 -11.88 7.40 -10.00
N ARG A 502 -11.76 8.57 -9.36
CA ARG A 502 -11.41 8.70 -7.95
C ARG A 502 -11.96 10.01 -7.37
N TRP A 503 -12.05 10.10 -6.05
CA TRP A 503 -12.37 11.37 -5.39
C TRP A 503 -11.18 12.34 -5.46
N THR A 504 -11.48 13.64 -5.48
CA THR A 504 -10.51 14.74 -5.30
C THR A 504 -11.15 15.85 -4.46
N ASN A 505 -10.33 16.59 -3.70
CA ASN A 505 -10.77 17.74 -2.90
C ASN A 505 -10.68 19.08 -3.66
N LYS A 506 -10.33 19.03 -4.95
CA LYS A 506 -10.08 20.19 -5.79
C LYS A 506 -10.91 20.12 -7.07
N PRO A 507 -12.22 20.43 -7.01
CA PRO A 507 -13.07 20.41 -8.19
C PRO A 507 -12.57 21.35 -9.30
N THR A 508 -12.67 20.91 -10.54
CA THR A 508 -12.11 21.58 -11.74
C THR A 508 -13.17 21.97 -12.78
N PRO A 509 -14.31 22.59 -12.41
CA PRO A 509 -15.40 22.84 -13.35
C PRO A 509 -14.99 23.73 -14.54
N GLY A 510 -15.05 23.15 -15.73
CA GLY A 510 -14.66 23.77 -17.00
C GLY A 510 -13.18 23.56 -17.37
N ALA A 511 -12.44 22.69 -16.67
CA ALA A 511 -11.01 22.49 -16.86
C ALA A 511 -10.60 21.00 -16.73
N PRO A 512 -9.44 20.59 -17.26
CA PRO A 512 -8.93 19.23 -17.07
C PRO A 512 -8.75 18.88 -15.59
N ASN A 513 -9.18 17.66 -15.23
CA ASN A 513 -9.14 17.17 -13.85
C ASN A 513 -7.73 17.19 -13.25
N ASN A 514 -7.59 17.83 -12.09
CA ASN A 514 -6.32 17.91 -11.38
C ASN A 514 -6.31 16.95 -10.18
N PHE A 515 -5.64 15.81 -10.36
CA PHE A 515 -5.33 14.88 -9.28
C PHE A 515 -4.07 15.33 -8.55
N THR A 516 -4.23 16.33 -7.69
CA THR A 516 -3.56 16.21 -6.40
C THR A 516 -4.03 14.89 -5.78
N THR A 517 -3.13 14.11 -5.19
CA THR A 517 -3.51 12.98 -4.35
C THR A 517 -4.58 13.45 -3.37
N ILE A 518 -5.54 12.59 -3.03
CA ILE A 518 -6.24 12.78 -1.76
C ILE A 518 -5.12 12.60 -0.74
N ASN A 519 -4.56 13.69 -0.22
CA ASN A 519 -3.77 13.58 1.00
C ASN A 519 -4.75 13.05 2.05
N ASN A 520 -4.57 11.80 2.46
CA ASN A 520 -5.36 11.21 3.52
C ASN A 520 -4.79 11.72 4.85
N PRO A 521 -5.59 11.90 5.91
CA PRO A 521 -5.01 12.11 7.22
C PRO A 521 -4.16 10.87 7.57
N PRO A 522 -2.92 11.03 8.05
CA PRO A 522 -2.02 9.92 8.27
C PRO A 522 -2.58 9.00 9.35
N ILE A 523 -2.19 7.73 9.40
CA ILE A 523 -2.65 6.80 10.42
C ILE A 523 -1.73 6.92 11.63
N ALA A 524 -2.20 7.56 12.70
CA ALA A 524 -1.49 7.64 13.98
C ALA A 524 -1.67 6.34 14.78
N VAL A 525 -0.56 5.73 15.17
CA VAL A 525 -0.49 4.51 16.01
C VAL A 525 0.41 4.79 17.21
N ILE A 526 -0.05 4.41 18.41
CA ILE A 526 0.76 4.41 19.64
C ILE A 526 0.95 2.95 20.05
N ASP A 527 2.20 2.58 20.34
CA ASP A 527 2.57 1.35 21.05
C ASP A 527 3.33 1.75 22.33
N ALA A 528 2.77 1.41 23.49
CA ALA A 528 3.24 1.82 24.81
C ALA A 528 2.71 0.87 25.91
N GLU A 529 3.28 0.97 27.11
CA GLU A 529 2.85 0.20 28.29
C GLU A 529 1.51 0.75 28.87
N ASP A 530 0.68 -0.14 29.41
CA ASP A 530 -0.62 0.22 30.03
C ASP A 530 -0.44 0.83 31.45
N GLU A 531 0.62 0.45 32.17
CA GLU A 531 0.92 0.89 33.54
C GLU A 531 2.41 1.22 33.73
N ALA A 532 2.73 2.16 34.62
CA ALA A 532 4.11 2.54 34.96
C ALA A 532 4.23 3.10 36.40
N LEU A 533 5.44 3.32 36.89
CA LEU A 533 5.68 4.01 38.18
C LEU A 533 6.07 5.47 37.97
N VAL A 534 5.78 6.36 38.94
CA VAL A 534 6.29 7.74 38.88
C VAL A 534 7.82 7.76 38.76
N ASN A 535 8.33 8.69 37.95
CA ASN A 535 9.75 8.87 37.62
C ASN A 535 10.42 7.67 36.92
N THR A 536 9.67 6.76 36.29
CA THR A 536 10.22 5.77 35.35
C THR A 536 10.18 6.27 33.91
N ASP A 537 11.21 5.94 33.12
CA ASP A 537 11.38 6.38 31.74
C ASP A 537 10.66 5.43 30.77
N ILE A 538 9.46 5.83 30.36
CA ILE A 538 8.52 5.04 29.55
C ILE A 538 8.77 5.34 28.06
N LEU A 539 8.79 4.29 27.22
CA LEU A 539 8.91 4.42 25.77
C LEU A 539 7.53 4.46 25.11
N PHE A 540 7.26 5.54 24.39
CA PHE A 540 6.09 5.69 23.52
C PHE A 540 6.54 5.60 22.06
N ASP A 541 6.13 4.55 21.35
CA ASP A 541 6.56 4.23 20.00
C ASP A 541 5.47 4.59 18.97
N ALA A 542 5.83 5.32 17.92
CA ALA A 542 4.94 5.65 16.80
C ALA A 542 5.51 5.19 15.44
N SER A 543 6.43 4.23 15.44
CA SER A 543 7.09 3.74 14.21
C SER A 543 6.17 2.99 13.23
N ASP A 544 5.04 2.46 13.72
CA ASP A 544 3.94 1.89 12.93
C ASP A 544 2.89 2.95 12.51
N SER A 545 3.04 4.23 12.90
CA SER A 545 2.30 5.30 12.23
C SER A 545 2.74 5.40 10.77
N SER A 546 1.77 5.60 9.88
CA SER A 546 1.97 5.54 8.43
C SER A 546 1.20 6.63 7.73
N ASP A 547 1.59 6.90 6.50
CA ASP A 547 0.85 7.74 5.58
C ASP A 547 0.48 6.93 4.34
N THR A 548 -0.70 7.16 3.76
CA THR A 548 -1.19 6.36 2.62
C THR A 548 -0.44 6.71 1.34
N GLU A 549 -0.03 7.97 1.22
CA GLU A 549 0.75 8.52 0.12
C GLU A 549 2.28 8.38 0.36
N ASN A 550 2.67 7.93 1.56
CA ASN A 550 4.04 7.83 2.10
C ASN A 550 4.73 9.19 2.35
N ASP A 551 3.97 10.24 2.66
CA ASP A 551 4.52 11.56 2.90
C ASP A 551 5.34 11.70 4.21
N PRO A 552 6.28 12.66 4.30
CA PRO A 552 7.18 12.79 5.46
C PRO A 552 6.46 13.22 6.75
N LEU A 553 6.20 12.25 7.62
CA LEU A 553 5.49 12.44 8.88
C LEU A 553 6.23 13.29 9.92
N LYS A 554 5.46 14.17 10.58
CA LYS A 554 5.81 14.87 11.82
C LYS A 554 4.97 14.34 12.97
N PHE A 555 5.62 14.19 14.11
CA PHE A 555 5.05 13.64 15.33
C PHE A 555 4.93 14.74 16.38
N HIS A 556 3.85 14.72 17.15
CA HIS A 556 3.67 15.58 18.31
C HIS A 556 2.90 14.82 19.39
N TRP A 557 3.58 14.58 20.51
CA TRP A 557 3.05 13.94 21.70
C TRP A 557 2.65 15.00 22.72
N ASP A 558 1.46 14.85 23.29
CA ASP A 558 1.01 15.46 24.54
C ASP A 558 0.87 14.33 25.55
N PHE A 559 1.61 14.36 26.66
CA PHE A 559 1.62 13.27 27.64
C PHE A 559 0.46 13.36 28.66
N GLY A 560 -0.36 14.41 28.60
CA GLY A 560 -1.51 14.60 29.49
C GLY A 560 -1.18 15.18 30.87
N ASP A 561 0.10 15.44 31.17
CA ASP A 561 0.60 16.16 32.36
C ASP A 561 1.06 17.60 32.06
N GLY A 562 1.15 17.97 30.78
CA GLY A 562 1.58 19.28 30.29
C GLY A 562 2.97 19.30 29.65
N GLU A 563 3.69 18.17 29.62
CA GLU A 563 4.90 18.00 28.83
C GLU A 563 4.59 17.47 27.42
N GLU A 564 5.43 17.85 26.45
CA GLU A 564 5.24 17.58 25.02
C GLU A 564 6.53 17.05 24.37
N SER A 565 6.40 16.27 23.29
CA SER A 565 7.55 15.81 22.48
C SER A 565 7.28 15.84 20.99
N ALA A 566 8.34 15.96 20.18
CA ALA A 566 8.28 15.91 18.72
C ALA A 566 9.11 14.75 18.10
N ALA A 567 9.62 13.84 18.93
CA ALA A 567 10.30 12.64 18.47
C ALA A 567 9.29 11.60 17.97
N GLN A 568 9.64 10.84 16.92
CA GLN A 568 8.81 9.72 16.45
C GLN A 568 8.61 8.70 17.57
N ASN A 569 9.71 8.27 18.21
CA ASN A 569 9.65 7.44 19.41
C ASN A 569 10.13 8.30 20.57
N ALA A 570 9.23 8.58 21.50
CA ALA A 570 9.45 9.50 22.62
C ALA A 570 9.69 8.75 23.93
N ARG A 571 10.38 9.40 24.85
CA ARG A 571 10.67 8.93 26.20
C ARG A 571 10.15 9.95 27.20
N HIS A 572 9.36 9.51 28.15
CA HIS A 572 8.72 10.39 29.14
C HIS A 572 8.59 9.73 30.51
N SER A 573 8.55 10.52 31.57
CA SER A 573 8.40 10.06 32.95
C SER A 573 7.50 11.01 33.75
N TYR A 574 6.50 10.47 34.42
CA TYR A 574 5.52 11.24 35.17
C TYR A 574 5.96 11.47 36.62
N GLU A 575 5.94 12.72 37.10
CA GLU A 575 6.35 13.06 38.48
C GLU A 575 5.28 12.69 39.54
N ALA A 576 4.01 12.54 39.12
CA ALA A 576 2.87 12.33 40.00
C ALA A 576 2.03 11.12 39.57
N PRO A 577 1.38 10.39 40.50
CA PRO A 577 0.52 9.27 40.17
C PRO A 577 -0.82 9.74 39.58
N GLY A 578 -1.38 8.95 38.67
CA GLY A 578 -2.64 9.26 38.00
C GLY A 578 -2.86 8.40 36.76
N ALA A 579 -4.06 8.47 36.19
CA ALA A 579 -4.30 8.02 34.82
C ALA A 579 -4.06 9.21 33.89
N PHE A 580 -3.09 9.09 32.99
CA PHE A 580 -2.73 10.12 32.03
C PHE A 580 -3.16 9.69 30.63
N THR A 581 -3.84 10.58 29.91
CA THR A 581 -4.24 10.35 28.51
C THR A 581 -3.17 10.93 27.60
N VAL A 582 -2.32 10.06 27.07
CA VAL A 582 -1.30 10.41 26.08
C VAL A 582 -1.96 10.56 24.73
N VAL A 583 -1.78 11.70 24.07
CA VAL A 583 -2.33 11.98 22.75
C VAL A 583 -1.16 12.14 21.76
N LEU A 584 -1.11 11.23 20.79
CA LEU A 584 -0.25 11.38 19.63
C LEU A 584 -1.02 12.12 18.54
N SER A 585 -0.43 13.19 18.02
CA SER A 585 -0.83 13.84 16.77
C SER A 585 0.23 13.55 15.70
N VAL A 586 -0.18 13.04 14.55
CA VAL A 586 0.69 12.80 13.39
C VAL A 586 0.23 13.69 12.24
N SER A 587 1.15 14.30 11.50
CA SER A 587 0.84 15.20 10.38
C SER A 587 1.86 15.08 9.25
N ASP A 588 1.34 15.13 8.02
CA ASP A 588 2.07 15.13 6.74
C ASP A 588 2.46 16.57 6.25
N ASN A 589 2.11 17.61 7.03
CA ASN A 589 2.16 19.07 6.77
C ASN A 589 0.91 19.73 6.14
N GLU A 590 -0.05 18.95 5.65
CA GLU A 590 -1.33 19.39 5.08
C GLU A 590 -2.52 18.95 5.94
N LEU A 591 -2.57 17.68 6.34
CA LEU A 591 -3.55 17.11 7.28
C LEU A 591 -2.87 16.54 8.53
N MET A 592 -3.72 16.09 9.45
CA MET A 592 -3.29 15.45 10.69
C MET A 592 -4.34 14.46 11.18
N SER A 593 -3.88 13.42 11.87
CA SER A 593 -4.73 12.57 12.71
C SER A 593 -4.29 12.63 14.16
N LYS A 594 -5.15 12.11 15.04
CA LYS A 594 -4.85 11.93 16.45
C LYS A 594 -5.31 10.56 16.92
N THR A 595 -4.52 9.93 17.78
CA THR A 595 -4.92 8.77 18.57
C THR A 595 -4.53 8.99 20.03
N ALA A 596 -5.11 8.22 20.94
CA ALA A 596 -4.89 8.37 22.36
C ALA A 596 -4.70 7.03 23.07
N HIS A 597 -3.77 7.01 24.02
CA HIS A 597 -3.48 5.89 24.92
C HIS A 597 -3.69 6.35 26.37
N VAL A 598 -4.13 5.47 27.26
CA VAL A 598 -4.27 5.80 28.69
C VAL A 598 -3.26 4.98 29.47
N ILE A 599 -2.31 5.66 30.12
CA ILE A 599 -1.31 5.04 30.96
C ILE A 599 -1.62 5.29 32.44
N HIS A 600 -1.57 4.22 33.24
CA HIS A 600 -1.80 4.28 34.68
C HIS A 600 -0.47 4.37 35.44
N VAL A 601 -0.16 5.58 35.92
CA VAL A 601 1.05 5.85 36.69
C VAL A 601 0.78 5.68 38.18
N LEU A 602 1.49 4.73 38.78
CA LEU A 602 1.37 4.36 40.19
C LEU A 602 2.41 5.10 41.04
N SER A 603 2.03 5.47 42.26
CA SER A 603 2.87 6.30 43.13
C SER A 603 4.04 5.50 43.68
N ALA A 604 5.26 5.99 43.49
CA ALA A 604 6.40 5.55 44.29
C ALA A 604 6.13 5.95 45.75
N ILE A 605 6.15 4.98 46.65
CA ILE A 605 5.71 5.15 48.03
C ILE A 605 6.81 5.88 48.81
N SER A 606 6.73 7.21 48.89
CA SER A 606 7.63 8.03 49.70
C SER A 606 7.03 8.29 51.09
N SER A 607 7.78 7.99 52.15
CA SER A 607 7.36 8.12 53.55
C SER A 607 7.98 9.36 54.24
N GLU A 608 7.32 9.82 55.31
CA GLU A 608 7.55 11.03 56.15
C GLU A 608 6.73 12.27 55.72
N ASP A 609 5.81 12.87 56.50
CA ASP A 609 5.51 12.90 57.95
C ASP A 609 3.96 12.89 58.18
N GLY A 610 3.33 12.51 59.30
CA GLY A 610 3.84 12.18 60.66
C GLY A 610 2.79 11.76 61.73
N VAL A 611 1.48 11.93 61.54
CA VAL A 611 0.50 11.83 62.65
C VAL A 611 -0.27 10.50 62.71
N GLY A 612 0.11 9.64 63.65
CA GLY A 612 -0.88 8.92 64.47
C GLY A 612 -1.51 7.64 63.92
N GLY A 613 -0.77 6.81 63.18
CA GLY A 613 -1.10 5.40 62.91
C GLY A 613 0.17 4.54 62.99
N PRO A 614 0.08 3.19 63.10
CA PRO A 614 1.25 2.34 62.89
C PRO A 614 1.79 2.62 61.48
N ALA A 615 3.09 2.94 61.39
CA ALA A 615 3.68 3.41 60.14
C ALA A 615 3.60 2.33 59.05
N PRO A 616 3.39 2.70 57.77
CA PRO A 616 3.49 1.75 56.67
C PRO A 616 4.93 1.21 56.63
N VAL A 617 5.08 -0.12 56.68
CA VAL A 617 6.39 -0.78 56.68
C VAL A 617 7.03 -0.56 55.30
N ASN A 618 8.21 0.06 55.28
CA ASN A 618 8.87 0.44 54.05
C ASN A 618 9.78 -0.69 53.55
N PHE A 619 9.25 -1.54 52.67
CA PHE A 619 10.00 -2.65 52.05
C PHE A 619 10.98 -2.19 50.94
N SER A 620 10.99 -0.91 50.55
CA SER A 620 11.87 -0.40 49.48
C SER A 620 13.37 -0.45 49.80
N ALA A 621 13.76 -0.88 51.01
CA ALA A 621 15.12 -1.15 51.44
C ALA A 621 15.50 -2.64 51.46
N LEU A 622 14.54 -3.56 51.32
CA LEU A 622 14.78 -5.00 51.28
C LEU A 622 15.20 -5.43 49.87
N ARG A 623 16.23 -6.27 49.75
CA ARG A 623 16.78 -6.71 48.45
C ARG A 623 17.08 -8.20 48.46
N ILE A 624 16.85 -8.88 47.35
CA ILE A 624 17.57 -10.13 47.06
C ILE A 624 19.03 -9.75 46.74
N THR A 625 20.01 -10.37 47.38
CA THR A 625 21.45 -10.08 47.19
C THR A 625 22.24 -11.22 46.58
N GLU A 626 21.91 -12.46 46.93
CA GLU A 626 22.55 -13.66 46.41
C GLU A 626 21.56 -14.83 46.46
N PHE A 627 21.69 -15.78 45.54
CA PHE A 627 20.98 -17.06 45.64
C PHE A 627 21.79 -18.19 44.99
N MET A 628 21.50 -19.43 45.42
CA MET A 628 22.11 -20.66 44.93
C MET A 628 21.01 -21.54 44.33
N PRO A 629 20.94 -21.66 42.99
CA PRO A 629 19.99 -22.56 42.34
C PRO A 629 20.53 -23.99 42.20
N ASN A 630 21.83 -24.17 41.90
CA ASN A 630 22.42 -25.50 41.64
C ASN A 630 23.54 -25.84 42.63
N PRO A 631 23.24 -26.29 43.86
CA PRO A 631 24.25 -26.71 44.84
C PRO A 631 24.92 -28.04 44.45
N GLU A 632 26.14 -28.30 44.93
CA GLU A 632 26.84 -29.57 44.67
C GLU A 632 26.06 -30.77 45.25
N GLY A 633 25.60 -31.67 44.37
CA GLY A 633 25.02 -32.96 44.72
C GLY A 633 23.48 -33.05 44.69
N SER A 634 22.81 -32.68 45.79
CA SER A 634 21.33 -32.69 45.87
C SER A 634 20.82 -31.26 45.96
N ASP A 635 19.81 -30.96 45.14
CA ASP A 635 19.11 -29.68 45.06
C ASP A 635 18.45 -29.25 46.40
N ASP A 636 18.46 -30.11 47.42
CA ASP A 636 18.04 -29.85 48.81
C ASP A 636 18.72 -28.63 49.49
N ALA A 637 19.83 -28.14 48.93
CA ALA A 637 20.68 -27.07 49.46
C ALA A 637 20.57 -25.73 48.71
N GLU A 638 19.56 -25.55 47.86
CA GLU A 638 19.16 -24.26 47.29
C GLU A 638 18.81 -23.21 48.38
N TRP A 639 19.03 -21.93 48.07
CA TRP A 639 18.64 -20.82 48.94
C TRP A 639 18.55 -19.48 48.23
N ILE A 640 17.75 -18.56 48.79
CA ILE A 640 17.62 -17.15 48.40
C ILE A 640 17.99 -16.27 49.61
N GLU A 641 18.82 -15.25 49.42
CA GLU A 641 19.21 -14.32 50.49
C GLU A 641 18.55 -12.95 50.33
N LEU A 642 18.00 -12.44 51.44
CA LEU A 642 17.55 -11.07 51.58
C LEU A 642 18.49 -10.21 52.43
N PHE A 643 18.66 -8.95 52.06
CA PHE A 643 19.44 -7.94 52.78
C PHE A 643 18.62 -6.68 53.05
N ASN A 644 18.71 -6.14 54.26
CA ASN A 644 18.18 -4.81 54.58
C ASN A 644 19.24 -3.74 54.26
N ALA A 645 19.11 -3.08 53.10
CA ALA A 645 19.97 -1.98 52.68
C ALA A 645 19.59 -0.61 53.28
N GLY A 646 18.55 -0.56 54.11
CA GLY A 646 18.02 0.65 54.73
C GLY A 646 18.70 1.01 56.05
N THR A 647 18.15 2.02 56.72
CA THR A 647 18.63 2.50 58.03
C THR A 647 17.74 2.12 59.21
N GLU A 648 16.57 1.51 58.95
CA GLU A 648 15.60 1.08 59.96
C GLU A 648 15.27 -0.42 59.83
N PRO A 649 14.85 -1.12 60.90
CA PRO A 649 14.52 -2.55 60.84
C PRO A 649 13.28 -2.83 59.99
N ILE A 650 13.31 -3.89 59.17
CA ILE A 650 12.20 -4.31 58.30
C ILE A 650 11.55 -5.56 58.86
N ALA A 651 10.26 -5.50 59.24
CA ALA A 651 9.50 -6.69 59.60
C ALA A 651 9.35 -7.60 58.38
N LEU A 652 9.69 -8.89 58.48
CA LEU A 652 9.57 -9.83 57.36
C LEU A 652 8.22 -10.57 57.32
N ASP A 653 7.37 -10.42 58.33
CA ASP A 653 6.06 -11.06 58.40
C ASP A 653 5.17 -10.70 57.20
N GLY A 654 4.64 -11.74 56.53
CA GLY A 654 3.78 -11.63 55.36
C GLY A 654 4.50 -11.48 54.01
N ILE A 655 5.80 -11.14 53.99
CA ILE A 655 6.60 -11.05 52.75
C ILE A 655 6.60 -12.41 52.04
N LYS A 656 6.57 -12.42 50.71
CA LYS A 656 6.59 -13.67 49.92
C LYS A 656 7.85 -13.76 49.08
N LEU A 657 8.43 -14.96 49.03
CA LEU A 657 9.44 -15.36 48.07
C LEU A 657 8.80 -16.32 47.07
N ASP A 658 9.22 -16.27 45.82
CA ASP A 658 8.73 -17.16 44.75
C ASP A 658 9.84 -17.42 43.72
N ASP A 659 9.68 -18.48 42.94
CA ASP A 659 10.34 -18.70 41.65
C ASP A 659 9.48 -18.10 40.50
N GLU A 660 9.78 -18.43 39.23
CA GLU A 660 9.04 -17.94 38.05
C GLU A 660 7.51 -18.20 38.12
N GLU A 661 6.70 -17.39 37.42
CA GLU A 661 5.24 -17.45 37.53
C GLU A 661 4.65 -18.76 37.01
N GLY A 662 4.08 -19.55 37.93
CA GLY A 662 3.57 -20.89 37.63
C GLY A 662 4.55 -22.03 37.93
N GLY A 663 5.73 -21.73 38.47
CA GLY A 663 6.71 -22.71 38.97
C GLY A 663 6.27 -23.39 40.27
N SER A 664 7.03 -23.19 41.33
CA SER A 664 6.71 -23.69 42.67
C SER A 664 5.61 -22.85 43.34
N ARG A 665 5.35 -23.10 44.63
CA ARG A 665 4.33 -22.37 45.39
C ARG A 665 5.01 -21.37 46.31
N GLY A 666 4.85 -20.09 46.01
CA GLY A 666 5.32 -18.96 46.82
C GLY A 666 5.25 -19.15 48.33
N PHE A 667 6.38 -18.88 48.95
CA PHE A 667 6.63 -19.01 50.38
C PHE A 667 6.37 -17.67 51.09
N THR A 668 5.36 -17.63 51.94
CA THR A 668 5.12 -16.50 52.84
C THR A 668 5.97 -16.64 54.11
N VAL A 669 6.84 -15.67 54.35
CA VAL A 669 7.61 -15.53 55.59
C VAL A 669 6.66 -15.20 56.74
N ASN A 670 6.82 -15.90 57.87
CA ASN A 670 6.01 -15.70 59.08
C ASN A 670 6.98 -15.54 60.28
N GLU A 671 7.64 -14.38 60.37
CA GLU A 671 8.65 -14.09 61.40
C GLU A 671 8.31 -12.82 62.20
N ASP A 672 8.12 -12.97 63.51
CA ASP A 672 7.89 -11.85 64.45
C ASP A 672 9.10 -10.90 64.59
N ALA A 673 10.28 -11.31 64.10
CA ALA A 673 11.54 -10.58 64.23
C ALA A 673 11.81 -9.73 62.98
N ALA A 674 12.17 -8.47 63.18
CA ALA A 674 12.57 -7.59 62.08
C ALA A 674 14.03 -7.84 61.65
N LEU A 675 14.28 -7.74 60.35
CA LEU A 675 15.62 -7.73 59.78
C LEU A 675 16.25 -6.35 60.02
N GLU A 676 17.22 -6.31 60.94
CA GLU A 676 17.93 -5.09 61.33
C GLU A 676 18.72 -4.46 60.15
N PRO A 677 19.01 -3.14 60.18
CA PRO A 677 19.79 -2.45 59.16
C PRO A 677 21.15 -3.09 58.90
N GLY A 678 21.46 -3.36 57.61
CA GLY A 678 22.72 -3.97 57.22
C GLY A 678 22.87 -5.45 57.58
N VAL A 679 21.77 -6.15 57.87
CA VAL A 679 21.76 -7.60 58.17
C VAL A 679 21.17 -8.40 57.00
N TYR A 680 21.69 -9.61 56.83
CA TYR A 680 21.30 -10.60 55.83
C TYR A 680 20.42 -11.70 56.46
N ARG A 681 19.44 -12.22 55.71
CA ARG A 681 18.60 -13.38 56.06
C ARG A 681 18.54 -14.32 54.85
N VAL A 682 19.14 -15.50 55.00
CA VAL A 682 19.15 -16.57 53.99
C VAL A 682 17.96 -17.49 54.22
N PHE A 683 17.17 -17.76 53.19
CA PHE A 683 16.03 -18.67 53.18
C PHE A 683 16.35 -19.88 52.31
N GLY A 684 16.53 -21.05 52.93
CA GLY A 684 16.86 -22.30 52.21
C GLY A 684 15.62 -23.07 51.75
N ARG A 685 15.74 -23.89 50.70
CA ARG A 685 14.66 -24.75 50.17
C ARG A 685 14.01 -25.65 51.22
N GLN A 686 14.75 -26.08 52.24
CA GLN A 686 14.17 -26.85 53.35
C GLN A 686 13.15 -26.07 54.18
N GLU A 687 13.27 -24.74 54.20
CA GLU A 687 12.36 -23.79 54.83
C GLU A 687 11.27 -23.33 53.84
N THR A 688 11.66 -22.86 52.65
CA THR A 688 10.74 -22.22 51.69
C THR A 688 9.88 -23.20 50.90
N LYS A 689 10.44 -24.35 50.52
CA LYS A 689 9.93 -25.27 49.47
C LYS A 689 9.90 -24.71 48.05
N ILE A 690 10.48 -23.53 47.84
CA ILE A 690 10.79 -23.01 46.49
C ILE A 690 11.79 -23.95 45.81
N ALA A 691 11.67 -24.14 44.51
CA ALA A 691 12.53 -25.01 43.72
C ALA A 691 13.11 -24.20 42.55
N LEU A 692 14.35 -23.74 42.72
CA LEU A 692 15.06 -22.95 41.73
C LEU A 692 15.61 -23.85 40.61
N ASN A 693 15.22 -23.60 39.36
CA ASN A 693 15.57 -24.44 38.23
C ASN A 693 17.07 -24.36 37.86
N ASN A 694 17.69 -25.54 37.73
CA ASN A 694 19.11 -25.74 37.42
C ASN A 694 19.54 -25.34 35.99
N THR A 695 18.73 -24.57 35.26
CA THR A 695 19.00 -24.13 33.87
C THR A 695 18.72 -22.65 33.68
N SER A 696 17.50 -22.21 34.01
CA SER A 696 17.03 -20.83 33.97
C SER A 696 15.75 -20.71 34.80
N ASP A 697 15.57 -19.59 35.49
CA ASP A 697 14.41 -19.30 36.36
C ASP A 697 14.44 -17.81 36.78
N GLU A 698 13.56 -17.41 37.69
CA GLU A 698 13.57 -16.10 38.31
C GLU A 698 13.38 -16.16 39.83
N ALA A 699 14.31 -15.56 40.60
CA ALA A 699 14.11 -15.38 42.04
C ALA A 699 13.29 -14.11 42.33
N ARG A 700 12.07 -14.26 42.86
CA ARG A 700 11.10 -13.17 43.08
C ARG A 700 10.85 -12.90 44.57
N LEU A 701 10.58 -11.63 44.89
CA LEU A 701 10.26 -11.13 46.23
C LEU A 701 9.03 -10.22 46.14
N PHE A 702 8.04 -10.46 46.97
CA PHE A 702 6.79 -9.68 47.07
C PHE A 702 6.55 -9.21 48.51
N ASP A 703 5.81 -8.12 48.67
CA ASP A 703 5.39 -7.63 49.97
C ASP A 703 4.15 -8.40 50.52
N PRO A 704 3.68 -8.11 51.75
CA PRO A 704 2.50 -8.75 52.34
C PRO A 704 1.17 -8.49 51.62
N PHE A 705 1.15 -7.62 50.60
CA PHE A 705 -0.02 -7.25 49.81
C PHE A 705 0.06 -7.78 48.37
N ASP A 706 0.97 -8.74 48.10
CA ASP A 706 1.23 -9.33 46.79
C ASP A 706 1.83 -8.36 45.74
N GLN A 707 2.43 -7.24 46.19
CA GLN A 707 3.16 -6.35 45.28
C GLN A 707 4.61 -6.84 45.09
N LEU A 708 5.02 -7.04 43.83
CA LEU A 708 6.40 -7.42 43.47
C LEU A 708 7.40 -6.31 43.87
N LEU A 709 8.40 -6.70 44.65
CA LEU A 709 9.49 -5.85 45.16
C LEU A 709 10.81 -6.06 44.41
N ALA A 710 11.09 -7.29 43.96
CA ALA A 710 12.25 -7.63 43.15
C ALA A 710 11.99 -8.90 42.33
N SER A 711 12.55 -8.94 41.12
CA SER A 711 12.53 -10.06 40.17
C SER A 711 13.95 -10.19 39.61
N ILE A 712 14.62 -11.30 39.87
CA ILE A 712 16.02 -11.54 39.46
C ILE A 712 16.10 -12.78 38.56
N PRO A 713 15.99 -12.62 37.23
CA PRO A 713 16.11 -13.73 36.30
C PRO A 713 17.58 -14.18 36.19
N TYR A 714 17.78 -15.46 35.92
CA TYR A 714 19.11 -16.05 35.76
C TYR A 714 19.10 -17.22 34.77
N ASP A 715 20.25 -17.43 34.13
CA ASP A 715 20.54 -18.42 33.09
C ASP A 715 22.00 -18.93 33.22
N ASP A 716 22.43 -19.88 32.38
CA ASP A 716 23.81 -20.42 32.38
C ASP A 716 24.29 -20.99 33.74
N VAL A 717 23.36 -21.59 34.47
CA VAL A 717 23.57 -22.11 35.83
C VAL A 717 24.72 -23.11 35.90
N THR A 718 25.74 -22.81 36.71
CA THR A 718 26.89 -23.69 36.97
C THR A 718 26.76 -24.37 38.33
N GLU A 719 26.92 -25.69 38.39
CA GLU A 719 26.93 -26.46 39.65
C GLU A 719 27.94 -25.88 40.65
N ASN A 720 27.48 -25.68 41.88
CA ASN A 720 28.20 -25.08 43.00
C ASN A 720 28.62 -23.61 42.79
N ALA A 721 27.91 -22.87 41.93
CA ALA A 721 28.02 -21.42 41.78
C ALA A 721 26.73 -20.72 42.20
N SER A 722 26.85 -19.62 42.96
CA SER A 722 25.74 -18.73 43.26
C SER A 722 25.68 -17.57 42.29
N TYR A 723 24.50 -16.98 42.13
CA TYR A 723 24.30 -15.74 41.40
C TYR A 723 24.23 -14.59 42.41
N ALA A 724 25.16 -13.63 42.31
CA ALA A 724 25.40 -12.63 43.34
C ALA A 724 25.53 -11.21 42.75
N VAL A 725 24.89 -10.23 43.39
CA VAL A 725 25.00 -8.81 42.98
C VAL A 725 26.32 -8.19 43.46
N ASP A 726 26.97 -7.40 42.62
CA ASP A 726 28.17 -6.64 42.98
C ASP A 726 27.83 -5.26 43.59
N LYS A 727 28.88 -4.56 44.07
CA LYS A 727 28.74 -3.23 44.71
C LYS A 727 28.29 -2.10 43.77
N LYS A 728 28.01 -2.40 42.49
CA LYS A 728 27.48 -1.48 41.47
C LYS A 728 26.10 -1.92 40.98
N GLY A 729 25.53 -3.00 41.52
CA GLY A 729 24.22 -3.52 41.12
C GLY A 729 24.25 -4.49 39.94
N ALA A 730 25.43 -4.93 39.47
CA ALA A 730 25.52 -5.92 38.40
C ALA A 730 25.56 -7.34 39.00
N TRP A 731 24.75 -8.26 38.48
CA TRP A 731 24.75 -9.66 38.89
C TRP A 731 25.84 -10.46 38.17
N HIS A 732 26.45 -11.42 38.88
CA HIS A 732 27.50 -12.29 38.34
C HIS A 732 27.38 -13.70 38.93
N TRP A 733 27.67 -14.71 38.12
CA TRP A 733 27.98 -16.04 38.60
C TRP A 733 29.32 -16.05 39.36
N THR A 734 29.28 -16.44 40.64
CA THR A 734 30.46 -16.51 41.51
C THR A 734 30.75 -17.95 41.95
N SER A 735 32.03 -18.31 41.92
CA SER A 735 32.57 -19.57 42.50
C SER A 735 32.79 -19.47 44.01
N THR A 736 32.25 -18.46 44.67
CA THR A 736 32.40 -18.23 46.11
C THR A 736 31.08 -17.73 46.67
N PRO A 737 30.16 -18.64 47.04
CA PRO A 737 28.91 -18.28 47.69
C PRO A 737 29.14 -17.66 49.06
N THR A 738 28.36 -16.63 49.40
CA THR A 738 28.50 -15.83 50.62
C THR A 738 27.23 -15.74 51.49
N PRO A 739 26.47 -16.83 51.72
CA PRO A 739 25.21 -16.77 52.47
C PRO A 739 25.40 -16.25 53.90
N GLY A 740 24.77 -15.11 54.18
CA GLY A 740 24.79 -14.38 55.45
C GLY A 740 25.86 -13.29 55.56
N ASP A 741 26.69 -13.10 54.53
CA ASP A 741 27.87 -12.23 54.51
C ASP A 741 27.91 -11.36 53.23
N PRO A 742 28.63 -10.22 53.20
CA PRO A 742 28.68 -9.37 52.01
C PRO A 742 29.33 -10.02 50.78
N ASN A 743 28.59 -10.04 49.66
CA ASN A 743 28.93 -10.66 48.38
C ASN A 743 30.40 -10.54 47.93
N VAL A 744 30.99 -11.70 47.59
CA VAL A 744 32.33 -11.81 47.01
C VAL A 744 32.28 -12.42 45.61
N ILE A 745 32.46 -11.57 44.60
CA ILE A 745 32.48 -12.00 43.19
C ILE A 745 33.84 -12.62 42.83
N THR A 746 33.90 -13.95 42.80
CA THR A 746 35.06 -14.73 42.32
C THR A 746 34.69 -15.40 40.99
N PRO A 747 35.19 -14.90 39.84
CA PRO A 747 34.83 -15.43 38.53
C PRO A 747 35.07 -16.94 38.40
N LEU A 748 34.12 -17.64 37.79
CA LEU A 748 34.25 -19.05 37.41
C LEU A 748 35.50 -19.23 36.53
N ARG A 749 36.33 -20.24 36.82
CA ARG A 749 37.57 -20.48 36.05
C ARG A 749 37.24 -21.11 34.71
N GLU A 750 37.57 -20.42 33.63
CA GLU A 750 37.52 -20.93 32.25
C GLU A 750 38.12 -22.34 32.13
N ARG A 751 37.35 -23.30 31.60
CA ARG A 751 37.94 -24.50 30.98
C ARG A 751 38.72 -24.04 29.75
N ALA A 752 40.02 -24.32 29.74
CA ALA A 752 40.95 -23.71 28.79
C ALA A 752 40.62 -23.98 27.32
N SER A 753 40.28 -22.91 26.58
CA SER A 753 40.45 -22.83 25.12
C SER A 753 41.29 -21.59 24.74
N ALA A 754 42.61 -21.80 24.78
CA ALA A 754 43.66 -21.04 24.08
C ALA A 754 43.57 -19.48 23.98
N ALA A 755 44.06 -18.82 25.04
CA ALA A 755 45.01 -17.70 24.97
C ALA A 755 44.68 -16.45 24.10
N ARG A 756 43.97 -15.49 24.68
CA ARG A 756 43.89 -14.10 24.19
C ARG A 756 45.13 -13.29 24.62
N ALA A 757 46.07 -13.05 23.71
CA ALA A 757 47.17 -12.11 23.94
C ALA A 757 46.69 -10.64 23.89
N THR A 758 47.29 -9.77 24.70
CA THR A 758 46.89 -8.35 24.82
C THR A 758 47.61 -7.45 23.81
N LYS A 759 46.85 -6.65 23.04
CA LYS A 759 46.90 -5.17 23.01
C LYS A 759 46.26 -4.53 21.77
N THR A 760 45.94 -3.25 21.95
CA THR A 760 45.79 -2.18 20.94
C THR A 760 44.52 -2.15 20.09
N THR A 761 44.03 -0.92 19.93
CA THR A 761 42.93 -0.49 19.07
C THR A 761 43.10 -0.99 17.65
N ALA A 762 42.31 -2.00 17.27
CA ALA A 762 42.19 -2.49 15.91
C ALA A 762 40.72 -2.45 15.48
N ARG A 763 40.51 -2.01 14.23
CA ARG A 763 39.24 -1.94 13.49
C ARG A 763 38.40 -3.20 13.74
N ARG A 764 37.14 -3.05 14.21
CA ARG A 764 36.21 -4.17 14.47
C ARG A 764 36.11 -5.07 13.23
N THR A 765 36.75 -6.24 13.27
CA THR A 765 36.40 -7.35 12.39
C THR A 765 35.07 -7.92 12.87
N ALA A 766 34.09 -8.04 11.98
CA ALA A 766 32.80 -8.63 12.33
C ALA A 766 32.96 -10.06 12.87
N LYS A 767 32.04 -10.52 13.72
CA LYS A 767 31.93 -11.94 14.06
C LYS A 767 31.79 -12.76 12.75
N PRO A 768 32.37 -13.98 12.68
CA PRO A 768 32.22 -14.83 11.50
C PRO A 768 30.74 -15.17 11.27
N LEU A 769 30.36 -15.33 10.00
CA LEU A 769 29.01 -15.73 9.61
C LEU A 769 28.80 -17.22 9.93
N LYS A 770 27.81 -17.53 10.77
CA LYS A 770 27.34 -18.89 11.03
C LYS A 770 26.22 -19.21 10.03
N ILE A 771 26.41 -20.24 9.20
CA ILE A 771 25.36 -20.75 8.32
C ILE A 771 24.58 -21.82 9.10
N THR A 772 23.32 -21.55 9.40
CA THR A 772 22.54 -22.32 10.39
C THR A 772 21.12 -22.57 9.87
N PRO A 773 20.61 -23.82 9.90
CA PRO A 773 19.20 -24.12 9.62
C PRO A 773 18.27 -23.32 10.53
N LEU A 774 17.09 -22.94 10.05
CA LEU A 774 16.19 -22.01 10.75
C LEU A 774 15.78 -22.55 12.14
N GLU A 775 15.53 -23.85 12.22
CA GLU A 775 15.25 -24.60 13.44
C GLU A 775 16.35 -24.51 14.51
N SER A 776 17.61 -24.26 14.13
CA SER A 776 18.76 -24.13 15.04
C SER A 776 19.29 -22.69 15.15
N VAL A 777 18.61 -21.68 14.57
CA VAL A 777 19.00 -20.28 14.76
C VAL A 777 18.82 -19.84 16.22
N ARG A 778 17.87 -20.47 16.93
CA ARG A 778 17.59 -20.26 18.36
C ARG A 778 18.75 -20.72 19.27
N ASP A 779 19.58 -21.66 18.81
CA ASP A 779 20.75 -22.18 19.51
C ASP A 779 22.00 -21.25 19.43
N LEU A 780 21.87 -20.04 18.88
CA LEU A 780 22.99 -19.12 18.63
C LEU A 780 23.03 -17.96 19.63
N ASP A 781 24.25 -17.52 19.96
CA ASP A 781 24.47 -16.39 20.86
C ASP A 781 23.88 -15.09 20.28
N ILE A 782 23.18 -14.30 21.11
CA ILE A 782 22.74 -12.96 20.74
C ILE A 782 23.92 -12.11 20.24
N GLY A 783 23.72 -11.39 19.14
CA GLY A 783 24.74 -10.61 18.45
C GLY A 783 25.66 -11.42 17.53
N ASP A 784 25.43 -12.71 17.32
CA ASP A 784 26.06 -13.48 16.24
C ASP A 784 25.61 -13.06 14.86
N ARG A 785 26.50 -13.21 13.86
CA ARG A 785 26.10 -13.12 12.45
C ARG A 785 25.60 -14.48 12.00
N VAL A 786 24.39 -14.51 11.48
CA VAL A 786 23.71 -15.72 11.01
C VAL A 786 23.35 -15.59 9.53
N GLN A 787 23.50 -16.68 8.79
CA GLN A 787 22.87 -16.91 7.49
C GLN A 787 21.93 -18.10 7.64
N THR A 788 20.66 -17.92 7.30
CA THR A 788 19.64 -18.98 7.38
C THR A 788 18.70 -18.93 6.18
N THR A 789 17.93 -19.99 5.95
CA THR A 789 16.92 -20.02 4.89
C THR A 789 15.56 -20.40 5.45
N GLY A 790 14.51 -19.70 5.02
CA GLY A 790 13.12 -20.02 5.36
C GLY A 790 12.16 -19.60 4.26
N VAL A 791 10.89 -19.92 4.45
CA VAL A 791 9.78 -19.54 3.56
C VAL A 791 9.02 -18.36 4.17
N VAL A 792 8.78 -17.31 3.41
CA VAL A 792 8.05 -16.12 3.87
C VAL A 792 6.61 -16.49 4.26
N ALA A 793 6.26 -16.30 5.53
CA ALA A 793 4.93 -16.61 6.08
C ALA A 793 4.05 -15.35 6.27
N VAL A 794 4.69 -14.20 6.43
CA VAL A 794 4.09 -12.87 6.65
C VAL A 794 4.93 -11.85 5.91
N LEU A 795 4.30 -10.89 5.23
CA LEU A 795 4.97 -9.80 4.53
C LEU A 795 5.21 -8.57 5.44
N PRO A 796 6.18 -7.70 5.09
CA PRO A 796 6.30 -6.37 5.69
C PRO A 796 4.97 -5.61 5.66
N GLY A 797 4.63 -4.94 6.75
CA GLY A 797 3.39 -4.15 6.88
C GLY A 797 2.19 -4.90 7.44
N ILE A 798 2.15 -6.25 7.38
CA ILE A 798 1.01 -7.04 7.90
C ILE A 798 1.01 -7.10 9.43
N LEU A 799 2.11 -7.56 10.03
CA LEU A 799 2.29 -7.61 11.50
C LEU A 799 3.23 -6.51 12.02
N GLY A 800 3.67 -5.60 11.15
CA GLY A 800 4.51 -4.46 11.50
C GLY A 800 5.33 -3.99 10.31
N SER A 801 5.59 -2.68 10.23
CA SER A 801 6.22 -2.07 9.05
C SER A 801 7.75 -2.27 8.96
N GLN A 802 8.40 -2.61 10.08
CA GLN A 802 9.83 -2.94 10.16
C GLN A 802 10.14 -4.45 10.20
N ILE A 803 9.12 -5.32 10.10
CA ILE A 803 9.28 -6.77 10.28
C ILE A 803 8.55 -7.60 9.24
N PHE A 804 9.08 -8.79 8.97
CA PHE A 804 8.37 -9.88 8.31
C PHE A 804 8.78 -11.21 8.95
N TYR A 805 8.07 -12.31 8.65
CA TYR A 805 8.35 -13.62 9.28
C TYR A 805 8.69 -14.68 8.23
N ILE A 806 9.68 -15.51 8.56
CA ILE A 806 10.01 -16.71 7.80
C ILE A 806 9.81 -17.96 8.66
N VAL A 807 9.40 -19.06 8.03
CA VAL A 807 9.13 -20.34 8.69
C VAL A 807 9.74 -21.52 7.94
N THR A 808 9.86 -22.66 8.62
CA THR A 808 10.17 -23.96 8.00
C THR A 808 8.87 -24.65 7.55
N PRO A 809 8.77 -25.18 6.31
CA PRO A 809 7.58 -25.91 5.87
C PRO A 809 7.30 -27.24 6.58
N SER A 810 8.24 -27.76 7.38
CA SER A 810 8.25 -29.15 7.86
C SER A 810 8.41 -29.34 9.37
N THR A 811 8.81 -28.31 10.12
CA THR A 811 9.30 -28.45 11.51
C THR A 811 8.77 -27.37 12.45
N THR A 812 7.72 -26.63 12.04
CA THR A 812 7.05 -25.60 12.87
C THR A 812 8.00 -24.65 13.61
N ALA A 813 9.13 -24.32 12.99
CA ALA A 813 10.05 -23.30 13.45
C ALA A 813 9.88 -22.03 12.61
N GLY A 814 10.10 -20.86 13.22
CA GLY A 814 10.10 -19.59 12.51
C GLY A 814 10.86 -18.51 13.27
N ILE A 815 11.07 -17.37 12.62
CA ILE A 815 11.76 -16.22 13.22
C ILE A 815 11.31 -14.90 12.59
N GLN A 816 11.33 -13.84 13.40
CA GLN A 816 11.11 -12.48 12.95
C GLN A 816 12.36 -11.95 12.22
N ILE A 817 12.19 -11.35 11.05
CA ILE A 817 13.24 -10.62 10.33
C ILE A 817 12.98 -9.13 10.47
N TYR A 818 13.98 -8.37 10.96
CA TYR A 818 13.83 -6.97 11.35
C TYR A 818 14.77 -6.05 10.55
N SER A 819 14.21 -5.01 9.91
CA SER A 819 14.97 -3.97 9.21
C SER A 819 14.62 -2.59 9.77
N TYR A 820 15.59 -1.92 10.41
CA TYR A 820 15.41 -0.58 10.98
C TYR A 820 15.01 0.46 9.91
N ASN A 821 15.58 0.34 8.71
CA ASN A 821 15.33 1.26 7.61
C ASN A 821 14.08 0.91 6.79
N LYS A 822 13.28 -0.11 7.19
CA LYS A 822 12.19 -0.70 6.39
C LYS A 822 12.63 -1.15 4.98
N THR A 823 13.93 -1.36 4.76
CA THR A 823 14.48 -1.79 3.47
C THR A 823 14.39 -3.30 3.32
N PHE A 824 13.50 -3.74 2.44
CA PHE A 824 13.29 -5.13 2.02
C PHE A 824 13.37 -5.21 0.49
N PRO A 825 13.79 -6.33 -0.10
CA PRO A 825 13.52 -6.61 -1.51
C PRO A 825 12.00 -6.81 -1.73
N GLN A 826 11.58 -6.95 -2.98
CA GLN A 826 10.24 -7.46 -3.27
C GLN A 826 10.12 -8.90 -2.74
N LEU A 827 9.07 -9.17 -1.97
CA LEU A 827 8.81 -10.44 -1.29
C LEU A 827 7.36 -10.84 -1.51
N ASN A 828 7.12 -12.13 -1.75
CA ASN A 828 5.79 -12.73 -1.74
C ASN A 828 5.67 -13.74 -0.61
N ILE A 829 4.46 -13.97 -0.11
CA ILE A 829 4.18 -15.13 0.76
C ILE A 829 4.54 -16.40 -0.02
N GLY A 830 5.25 -17.32 0.63
CA GLY A 830 5.75 -18.53 0.00
C GLY A 830 7.14 -18.42 -0.61
N ASP A 831 7.70 -17.24 -0.87
CA ASP A 831 9.06 -17.15 -1.43
C ASP A 831 10.09 -17.74 -0.44
N ARG A 832 11.03 -18.55 -0.97
CA ARG A 832 12.13 -19.10 -0.17
C ARG A 832 13.29 -18.11 -0.20
N VAL A 833 13.61 -17.58 0.98
CA VAL A 833 14.60 -16.53 1.17
C VAL A 833 15.79 -17.03 1.99
N GLU A 834 16.98 -16.59 1.60
CA GLU A 834 18.19 -16.66 2.41
C GLU A 834 18.40 -15.31 3.09
N ILE A 835 18.45 -15.30 4.42
CA ILE A 835 18.67 -14.11 5.23
C ILE A 835 20.08 -14.15 5.82
N THR A 836 20.86 -13.12 5.56
CA THR A 836 22.10 -12.81 6.28
C THR A 836 21.85 -11.66 7.25
N GLY A 837 22.13 -11.83 8.53
CA GLY A 837 21.90 -10.75 9.49
C GLY A 837 22.65 -10.92 10.80
N THR A 838 22.22 -10.18 11.82
CA THR A 838 22.71 -10.31 13.19
C THR A 838 21.58 -10.75 14.10
N LEU A 839 21.73 -11.86 14.82
CA LEU A 839 20.73 -12.32 15.78
C LEU A 839 20.59 -11.30 16.92
N SER A 840 19.36 -11.00 17.30
CA SER A 840 19.03 -10.02 18.33
C SER A 840 17.70 -10.40 19.00
N GLN A 841 17.40 -9.74 20.11
CA GLN A 841 16.14 -9.92 20.83
C GLN A 841 15.51 -8.55 21.09
N ALA A 842 14.19 -8.47 21.21
CA ALA A 842 13.49 -7.28 21.71
C ALA A 842 12.13 -7.66 22.31
N ARG A 843 11.84 -7.20 23.52
CA ARG A 843 10.63 -7.58 24.28
C ARG A 843 10.45 -9.11 24.29
N GLU A 844 11.52 -9.81 24.62
CA GLU A 844 11.68 -11.27 24.61
C GLU A 844 11.63 -11.99 23.24
N GLU A 845 11.06 -11.40 22.19
CA GLU A 845 11.05 -12.02 20.85
C GLU A 845 12.44 -12.07 20.19
N LEU A 846 12.77 -13.22 19.58
CA LEU A 846 14.01 -13.44 18.86
C LEU A 846 13.88 -12.99 17.39
N ARG A 847 14.86 -12.25 16.89
CA ARG A 847 14.83 -11.68 15.54
C ARG A 847 16.19 -11.53 14.87
N ILE A 848 16.24 -11.77 13.56
CA ILE A 848 17.42 -11.50 12.73
C ILE A 848 17.35 -10.06 12.24
N LYS A 849 18.31 -9.23 12.66
CA LYS A 849 18.44 -7.85 12.21
C LYS A 849 19.26 -7.74 10.93
N THR A 850 18.64 -7.24 9.86
CA THR A 850 19.28 -6.85 8.60
C THR A 850 19.62 -5.36 8.59
N GLN A 851 20.45 -4.92 7.64
CA GLN A 851 20.89 -3.53 7.48
C GLN A 851 20.50 -2.93 6.13
N GLU A 852 20.50 -3.73 5.08
CA GLU A 852 20.20 -3.35 3.69
C GLU A 852 19.40 -4.45 2.98
N ALA A 853 18.74 -4.13 1.86
CA ALA A 853 17.91 -5.11 1.15
C ALA A 853 18.72 -6.32 0.61
N SER A 854 20.01 -6.14 0.33
CA SER A 854 20.95 -7.20 -0.10
C SER A 854 21.30 -8.24 0.97
N ASP A 855 20.96 -7.98 2.25
CA ASP A 855 21.00 -8.99 3.31
C ASP A 855 19.91 -10.08 3.15
N ILE A 856 18.95 -9.88 2.24
CA ILE A 856 17.80 -10.75 1.98
C ILE A 856 17.85 -11.17 0.51
N HIS A 857 18.14 -12.44 0.26
CA HIS A 857 18.21 -12.99 -1.10
C HIS A 857 17.04 -13.94 -1.35
N VAL A 858 16.16 -13.58 -2.29
CA VAL A 858 15.12 -14.50 -2.79
C VAL A 858 15.81 -15.57 -3.65
N VAL A 859 15.72 -16.83 -3.23
CA VAL A 859 16.42 -17.96 -3.86
C VAL A 859 15.55 -18.58 -4.95
N GLU A 860 14.31 -18.91 -4.60
CA GLU A 860 13.33 -19.60 -5.44
C GLU A 860 11.93 -19.43 -4.86
N PRO A 861 10.83 -19.60 -5.63
CA PRO A 861 9.50 -19.79 -5.06
C PRO A 861 9.50 -21.02 -4.15
N GLY A 862 9.17 -20.85 -2.87
CA GLY A 862 8.96 -21.94 -1.93
C GLY A 862 7.48 -22.33 -1.85
N VAL A 863 7.20 -23.35 -1.03
CA VAL A 863 5.83 -23.77 -0.70
C VAL A 863 5.60 -23.47 0.78
N LEU A 864 4.69 -22.54 1.08
CA LEU A 864 4.15 -22.39 2.42
C LEU A 864 3.11 -23.51 2.63
N THR A 865 3.42 -24.44 3.51
CA THR A 865 2.50 -25.52 3.90
C THR A 865 1.44 -25.00 4.87
N LEU A 866 0.21 -25.49 4.74
CA LEU A 866 -0.82 -25.24 5.76
C LEU A 866 -0.36 -25.84 7.09
N PRO A 867 -0.34 -25.06 8.19
CA PRO A 867 0.14 -25.55 9.47
C PRO A 867 -0.80 -26.59 10.06
N HIS A 868 -0.21 -27.57 10.75
CA HIS A 868 -0.97 -28.54 11.53
C HIS A 868 -1.64 -27.88 12.74
N THR A 869 -2.80 -28.41 13.13
CA THR A 869 -3.47 -28.00 14.37
C THR A 869 -2.67 -28.52 15.58
N ILE A 870 -2.26 -27.61 16.45
CA ILE A 870 -1.52 -27.90 17.69
C ILE A 870 -2.46 -27.64 18.88
N PRO A 871 -2.58 -28.55 19.86
CA PRO A 871 -3.26 -28.29 21.12
C PRO A 871 -2.56 -27.20 21.91
N ILE A 872 -3.30 -26.33 22.61
CA ILE A 872 -2.72 -25.16 23.30
C ILE A 872 -1.70 -25.60 24.35
N ASN A 873 -1.97 -26.68 25.08
CA ASN A 873 -1.04 -27.26 26.06
C ASN A 873 0.23 -27.91 25.46
N GLN A 874 0.40 -27.90 24.14
CA GLN A 874 1.63 -28.32 23.44
C GLN A 874 2.37 -27.14 22.82
N LEU A 875 1.84 -25.92 22.94
CA LEU A 875 2.52 -24.70 22.51
C LEU A 875 3.62 -24.33 23.52
N THR A 876 4.83 -24.14 23.03
CA THR A 876 6.04 -23.88 23.82
C THR A 876 6.91 -22.83 23.14
N ASP A 877 7.90 -22.28 23.86
CA ASP A 877 8.86 -21.30 23.32
C ASP A 877 9.60 -21.76 22.04
N GLU A 878 9.73 -23.08 21.82
CA GLU A 878 10.28 -23.63 20.56
C GLU A 878 9.46 -23.23 19.32
N HIS A 879 8.16 -22.94 19.51
CA HIS A 879 7.24 -22.51 18.47
C HIS A 879 7.26 -20.99 18.22
N GLU A 880 8.02 -20.20 18.98
CA GLU A 880 8.07 -18.74 18.81
C GLU A 880 8.47 -18.37 17.35
N GLY A 881 7.75 -17.42 16.76
CA GLY A 881 7.91 -17.00 15.36
C GLY A 881 7.37 -17.99 14.32
N ALA A 882 6.89 -19.17 14.72
CA ALA A 882 6.32 -20.16 13.82
C ALA A 882 4.87 -19.83 13.43
N LEU A 883 4.46 -20.32 12.26
CA LEU A 883 3.07 -20.32 11.82
C LEU A 883 2.40 -21.60 12.32
N VAL A 884 1.37 -21.47 13.16
CA VAL A 884 0.61 -22.60 13.74
C VAL A 884 -0.88 -22.41 13.54
N LYS A 885 -1.66 -23.49 13.65
CA LYS A 885 -3.12 -23.46 13.73
C LYS A 885 -3.57 -23.97 15.10
N ILE A 886 -4.52 -23.28 15.71
CA ILE A 886 -5.15 -23.65 16.98
C ILE A 886 -6.66 -23.77 16.75
N ALA A 887 -7.32 -24.74 17.39
CA ALA A 887 -8.77 -24.92 17.32
C ALA A 887 -9.35 -24.91 18.73
N GLY A 888 -10.35 -24.07 18.99
CA GLY A 888 -10.92 -23.93 20.34
C GLY A 888 -12.26 -23.20 20.36
N THR A 889 -12.66 -22.76 21.55
CA THR A 889 -13.91 -22.04 21.84
C THR A 889 -13.58 -20.61 22.24
N ILE A 890 -14.32 -19.62 21.74
CA ILE A 890 -14.07 -18.22 22.08
C ILE A 890 -14.71 -17.90 23.45
N THR A 891 -13.86 -17.78 24.48
CA THR A 891 -14.26 -17.60 25.89
C THR A 891 -14.39 -16.14 26.30
N GLN A 892 -13.56 -15.25 25.74
CA GLN A 892 -13.56 -13.83 26.07
C GLN A 892 -13.15 -12.97 24.86
N ARG A 893 -13.74 -11.78 24.74
CA ARG A 893 -13.42 -10.79 23.71
C ARG A 893 -13.29 -9.38 24.29
N LEU A 894 -12.15 -8.75 24.02
CA LEU A 894 -11.84 -7.34 24.27
C LEU A 894 -11.42 -6.68 22.94
N GLN A 895 -11.17 -5.36 22.93
CA GLN A 895 -11.04 -4.52 21.71
C GLN A 895 -10.16 -5.09 20.58
N ASN A 896 -8.99 -5.63 20.93
CA ASN A 896 -8.00 -6.25 20.03
C ASN A 896 -7.47 -7.60 20.58
N LYS A 897 -8.09 -8.14 21.63
CA LYS A 897 -7.68 -9.36 22.35
C LYS A 897 -8.86 -10.34 22.38
N VAL A 898 -8.66 -11.57 21.91
CA VAL A 898 -9.64 -12.67 21.96
C VAL A 898 -8.99 -13.84 22.68
N TYR A 899 -9.72 -14.54 23.55
CA TYR A 899 -9.22 -15.72 24.25
C TYR A 899 -9.89 -16.96 23.65
N LEU A 900 -9.10 -18.01 23.43
CA LEU A 900 -9.50 -19.25 22.77
C LEU A 900 -9.11 -20.45 23.65
N ASP A 901 -10.10 -21.26 24.05
CA ASP A 901 -9.95 -22.42 24.93
C ASP A 901 -10.21 -23.73 24.16
N ASP A 902 -9.22 -24.62 24.06
CA ASP A 902 -9.32 -25.91 23.38
C ASP A 902 -9.83 -27.06 24.29
N GLY A 903 -10.13 -26.76 25.55
CA GLY A 903 -10.47 -27.69 26.62
C GLY A 903 -9.26 -28.25 27.37
N THR A 904 -8.04 -27.85 27.00
CA THR A 904 -6.79 -28.18 27.71
C THR A 904 -6.14 -26.96 28.35
N ASP A 905 -6.15 -25.81 27.66
CA ASP A 905 -5.62 -24.53 28.13
C ASP A 905 -6.23 -23.36 27.31
N GLU A 906 -5.97 -22.11 27.71
CA GLU A 906 -6.51 -20.89 27.05
C GLU A 906 -5.39 -20.02 26.45
N LEU A 907 -5.52 -19.68 25.16
CA LEU A 907 -4.53 -18.87 24.43
C LEU A 907 -5.05 -17.47 24.10
N LEU A 908 -4.21 -16.45 24.31
CA LEU A 908 -4.46 -15.10 23.83
C LEU A 908 -4.23 -15.00 22.32
N ILE A 909 -5.26 -14.62 21.58
CA ILE A 909 -5.22 -14.21 20.18
C ILE A 909 -5.19 -12.67 20.15
N TYR A 910 -4.13 -12.09 19.59
CA TYR A 910 -3.96 -10.64 19.50
C TYR A 910 -4.08 -10.17 18.05
N ILE A 911 -5.10 -9.38 17.75
CA ILE A 911 -5.38 -8.85 16.41
C ILE A 911 -4.71 -7.48 16.31
N LYS A 912 -3.62 -7.37 15.54
CA LYS A 912 -2.97 -6.07 15.30
C LYS A 912 -3.88 -5.14 14.50
N ASP A 913 -3.86 -3.86 14.86
CA ASP A 913 -4.49 -2.81 14.07
C ASP A 913 -3.78 -2.70 12.70
N GLY A 914 -4.56 -2.63 11.62
CA GLY A 914 -4.09 -2.76 10.23
C GLY A 914 -4.44 -4.12 9.58
N VAL A 915 -4.63 -5.19 10.37
CA VAL A 915 -5.09 -6.47 9.84
C VAL A 915 -6.60 -6.43 9.56
N ALA A 916 -7.02 -6.78 8.34
CA ALA A 916 -8.40 -6.62 7.84
C ALA A 916 -9.42 -7.65 8.38
N ILE A 917 -9.28 -8.06 9.65
CA ILE A 917 -10.18 -9.00 10.32
C ILE A 917 -11.41 -8.26 10.85
N ALA A 918 -12.59 -8.62 10.34
CA ALA A 918 -13.86 -8.08 10.80
C ALA A 918 -14.13 -8.51 12.26
N ARG A 919 -14.00 -7.58 13.21
CA ARG A 919 -14.15 -7.81 14.67
C ARG A 919 -15.53 -8.33 15.12
N THR A 920 -16.50 -8.39 14.19
CA THR A 920 -17.85 -8.94 14.34
C THR A 920 -17.96 -10.43 13.95
N ALA A 921 -16.92 -11.02 13.36
CA ALA A 921 -16.90 -12.41 12.88
C ALA A 921 -16.47 -13.44 13.96
N LEU A 922 -16.07 -12.98 15.14
CA LEU A 922 -15.65 -13.80 16.29
C LEU A 922 -16.63 -13.55 17.45
N MET A 923 -17.62 -14.43 17.65
CA MET A 923 -18.58 -14.30 18.75
C MET A 923 -18.21 -15.20 19.94
N LEU A 924 -18.65 -14.82 21.15
CA LEU A 924 -18.54 -15.66 22.33
C LEU A 924 -19.29 -16.99 22.13
N ASP A 925 -18.76 -18.06 22.73
CA ASP A 925 -19.26 -19.44 22.66
C ASP A 925 -19.23 -20.07 21.24
N GLU A 926 -18.64 -19.42 20.24
CA GLU A 926 -18.37 -20.04 18.93
C GLU A 926 -17.08 -20.86 18.96
N HIS A 927 -17.06 -21.96 18.21
CA HIS A 927 -15.83 -22.69 17.92
C HIS A 927 -15.12 -22.06 16.71
N ALA A 928 -13.80 -21.89 16.81
CA ALA A 928 -12.99 -21.33 15.74
C ALA A 928 -11.69 -22.13 15.56
N GLU A 929 -11.30 -22.31 14.30
CA GLU A 929 -9.92 -22.59 13.89
C GLU A 929 -9.25 -21.25 13.57
N ILE A 930 -8.14 -20.94 14.24
CA ILE A 930 -7.37 -19.72 14.05
C ILE A 930 -5.93 -20.09 13.74
N THR A 931 -5.44 -19.58 12.61
CA THR A 931 -4.04 -19.68 12.18
C THR A 931 -3.31 -18.39 12.53
N GLY A 932 -2.01 -18.44 12.79
CA GLY A 932 -1.23 -17.23 13.03
C GLY A 932 0.21 -17.49 13.46
N ILE A 933 0.96 -16.39 13.62
CA ILE A 933 2.33 -16.42 14.13
C ILE A 933 2.32 -16.48 15.65
N VAL A 934 3.06 -17.41 16.24
CA VAL A 934 3.31 -17.45 17.69
C VAL A 934 4.25 -16.30 18.05
N SER A 935 3.84 -15.47 19.01
CA SER A 935 4.57 -14.32 19.52
C SER A 935 4.78 -14.50 21.02
N LYS A 936 5.98 -14.20 21.53
CA LYS A 936 6.30 -14.29 22.96
C LYS A 936 6.22 -12.90 23.60
N LEU A 937 5.63 -12.84 24.78
CA LEU A 937 5.70 -11.72 25.71
C LEU A 937 6.21 -12.24 27.06
N SER A 938 6.61 -11.34 27.95
CA SER A 938 6.89 -11.64 29.36
C SER A 938 5.68 -12.22 30.11
N SER A 939 4.47 -12.11 29.54
CA SER A 939 3.23 -12.72 30.04
C SER A 939 2.88 -14.05 29.35
N GLY A 940 3.83 -14.68 28.67
CA GLY A 940 3.63 -15.93 27.92
C GLY A 940 3.35 -15.77 26.43
N LEU A 941 2.95 -16.87 25.80
CA LEU A 941 2.73 -16.95 24.35
C LEU A 941 1.36 -16.41 23.93
N ARG A 942 1.31 -15.83 22.73
CA ARG A 942 0.07 -15.38 22.06
C ARG A 942 0.11 -15.73 20.57
N LEU A 943 -1.05 -15.75 19.92
CA LEU A 943 -1.16 -15.95 18.47
C LEU A 943 -1.47 -14.63 17.75
N LEU A 944 -0.81 -14.39 16.62
CA LEU A 944 -0.98 -13.22 15.74
C LEU A 944 -1.55 -13.65 14.37
N PRO A 945 -2.87 -13.58 14.14
CA PRO A 945 -3.47 -13.82 12.83
C PRO A 945 -3.01 -12.78 11.79
N ARG A 946 -2.84 -13.22 10.54
CA ARG A 946 -2.27 -12.42 9.44
C ARG A 946 -3.33 -11.70 8.60
N GLY A 947 -4.55 -12.23 8.58
CA GLY A 947 -5.65 -11.73 7.77
C GLY A 947 -6.96 -12.50 8.03
N PRO A 948 -8.07 -12.12 7.37
CA PRO A 948 -9.35 -12.83 7.52
C PRO A 948 -9.30 -14.31 7.11
N GLU A 949 -8.40 -14.69 6.21
CA GLU A 949 -8.15 -16.06 5.76
C GLU A 949 -7.62 -16.99 6.87
N ASP A 950 -7.02 -16.43 7.91
CA ASP A 950 -6.52 -17.18 9.06
C ASP A 950 -7.63 -17.61 10.04
N ILE A 951 -8.88 -17.19 9.83
CA ILE A 951 -10.01 -17.45 10.76
C ILE A 951 -11.10 -18.29 10.07
N THR A 952 -11.44 -19.42 10.68
CA THR A 952 -12.57 -20.27 10.26
C THR A 952 -13.50 -20.52 11.45
N ILE A 953 -14.75 -20.06 11.37
CA ILE A 953 -15.79 -20.40 12.36
C ILE A 953 -16.36 -21.78 12.05
N ILE A 954 -16.39 -22.65 13.07
CA ILE A 954 -16.91 -24.01 12.99
C ILE A 954 -18.35 -24.01 13.54
N PRO A 955 -19.38 -24.31 12.71
CA PRO A 955 -20.75 -24.40 13.18
C PRO A 955 -20.90 -25.46 14.28
N ALA A 956 -21.70 -25.15 15.31
CA ALA A 956 -21.93 -26.07 16.44
C ALA A 956 -22.49 -27.45 16.04
N SER A 957 -23.07 -27.58 14.85
CA SER A 957 -23.56 -28.85 14.27
C SER A 957 -22.47 -29.75 13.68
N SER A 958 -21.22 -29.28 13.55
CA SER A 958 -20.09 -30.02 12.96
C SER A 958 -19.00 -30.42 13.95
N VAL A 959 -19.12 -30.06 15.23
CA VAL A 959 -18.19 -30.48 16.29
C VAL A 959 -18.41 -31.97 16.60
N PRO A 960 -17.38 -32.85 16.52
CA PRO A 960 -17.55 -34.26 16.85
C PRO A 960 -17.89 -34.49 18.33
N GLU A 961 -18.95 -35.26 18.64
CA GLU A 961 -19.22 -35.70 20.01
C GLU A 961 -18.10 -36.66 20.48
N VAL A 962 -17.13 -36.14 21.23
CA VAL A 962 -16.11 -36.97 21.89
C VAL A 962 -16.75 -37.72 23.06
N SER A 963 -16.62 -39.05 23.03
CA SER A 963 -17.13 -39.97 24.05
C SER A 963 -16.69 -39.59 25.46
N ARG A 964 -17.66 -39.26 26.33
CA ARG A 964 -17.45 -39.04 27.77
C ARG A 964 -17.54 -40.36 28.53
N ASP A 965 -16.42 -41.05 28.72
CA ASP A 965 -16.34 -42.20 29.62
C ASP A 965 -15.30 -41.98 30.75
N ALA A 966 -15.75 -42.29 31.98
CA ALA A 966 -15.05 -42.21 33.27
C ALA A 966 -14.77 -40.78 33.85
N PRO A 967 -14.80 -40.61 35.18
CA PRO A 967 -16.07 -40.66 35.91
C PRO A 967 -16.37 -39.37 36.69
N ARG A 968 -17.54 -38.77 36.47
CA ARG A 968 -18.06 -37.69 37.33
C ARG A 968 -18.30 -38.20 38.75
N GLN A 969 -17.54 -37.72 39.74
CA GLN A 969 -18.02 -37.70 41.11
C GLN A 969 -19.09 -36.62 41.26
N THR A 970 -20.30 -37.05 41.61
CA THR A 970 -21.49 -36.19 41.71
C THR A 970 -21.53 -35.44 43.04
N ALA A 971 -21.07 -34.20 43.05
CA ALA A 971 -21.37 -33.24 44.12
C ALA A 971 -22.58 -32.37 43.73
N SER A 972 -23.77 -32.86 44.08
CA SER A 972 -25.01 -32.09 44.33
C SER A 972 -25.17 -30.72 43.64
N SER A 973 -25.91 -30.72 42.53
CA SER A 973 -26.60 -29.53 42.03
C SER A 973 -27.45 -28.88 43.14
N ASN A 974 -27.02 -27.72 43.65
CA ASN A 974 -27.82 -26.63 44.28
C ASN A 974 -26.90 -25.71 45.11
N ASN A 975 -26.04 -24.89 44.49
CA ASN A 975 -25.48 -23.66 45.12
C ASN A 975 -24.69 -22.69 44.21
N ALA A 976 -24.64 -22.87 42.88
CA ALA A 976 -23.95 -21.93 41.97
C ALA A 976 -24.80 -20.71 41.53
N LEU A 977 -26.12 -20.76 41.71
CA LEU A 977 -27.06 -19.69 41.34
C LEU A 977 -27.34 -18.66 42.46
N ALA A 978 -26.67 -18.78 43.61
CA ALA A 978 -26.87 -17.91 44.78
C ALA A 978 -25.71 -16.93 45.04
N SER A 979 -24.51 -17.17 44.48
CA SER A 979 -23.31 -16.39 44.82
C SER A 979 -23.09 -15.16 43.93
N PHE A 980 -23.57 -15.15 42.69
CA PHE A 980 -23.35 -14.04 41.73
C PHE A 980 -24.46 -12.98 41.73
N LEU A 981 -25.64 -13.24 42.30
CA LEU A 981 -26.71 -12.24 42.43
C LEU A 981 -26.55 -11.32 43.66
N ALA A 982 -25.50 -11.50 44.48
CA ALA A 982 -25.25 -10.70 45.68
C ALA A 982 -24.34 -9.47 45.44
N ALA A 983 -23.43 -9.51 44.46
CA ALA A 983 -22.48 -8.42 44.21
C ALA A 983 -23.06 -7.28 43.36
N ALA A 984 -23.86 -7.60 42.33
CA ALA A 984 -24.43 -6.60 41.42
C ALA A 984 -25.62 -5.79 41.99
N ALA A 985 -26.23 -6.25 43.10
CA ALA A 985 -27.37 -5.58 43.73
C ALA A 985 -26.96 -4.58 44.85
N GLY A 986 -25.72 -4.67 45.36
CA GLY A 986 -25.26 -3.85 46.48
C GLY A 986 -25.00 -2.38 46.11
N THR A 987 -24.57 -2.11 44.88
CA THR A 987 -24.10 -0.79 44.44
C THR A 987 -25.21 0.14 43.95
N LEU A 988 -26.31 -0.37 43.39
CA LEU A 988 -27.46 0.47 43.00
C LEU A 988 -28.34 0.91 44.19
N ALA A 989 -28.39 0.13 45.28
CA ALA A 989 -29.16 0.53 46.48
C ALA A 989 -28.49 1.70 47.24
N SER A 990 -27.16 1.78 47.23
CA SER A 990 -26.39 2.86 47.88
C SER A 990 -26.46 4.20 47.15
N LEU A 991 -26.62 4.22 45.82
CA LEU A 991 -26.75 5.47 45.07
C LEU A 991 -28.10 6.18 45.32
N LEU A 992 -29.18 5.44 45.56
CA LEU A 992 -30.52 6.02 45.70
C LEU A 992 -30.78 6.64 47.10
N VAL A 993 -30.07 6.17 48.14
CA VAL A 993 -30.20 6.73 49.51
C VAL A 993 -29.46 8.07 49.65
N ALA A 994 -28.32 8.24 48.96
CA ALA A 994 -27.56 9.49 48.98
C ALA A 994 -28.31 10.68 48.33
N LEU A 995 -29.15 10.43 47.32
CA LEU A 995 -29.92 11.48 46.63
C LEU A 995 -31.13 12.01 47.40
N ILE A 996 -31.63 11.31 48.42
CA ILE A 996 -32.76 11.78 49.24
C ILE A 996 -32.29 12.64 50.43
N ALA A 997 -31.07 12.41 50.93
CA ALA A 997 -30.52 13.07 52.12
C ALA A 997 -30.19 14.58 51.92
N LYS A 998 -30.08 15.08 50.68
CA LYS A 998 -29.65 16.46 50.39
C LYS A 998 -30.77 17.50 50.32
N SER A 999 -32.00 17.16 50.73
CA SER A 999 -33.18 18.04 50.63
C SER A 999 -33.71 18.59 51.97
N ARG A 1000 -33.17 18.18 53.13
CA ARG A 1000 -33.61 18.65 54.45
C ARG A 1000 -32.44 18.85 55.43
N PHE A 1001 -31.88 20.04 55.45
CA PHE A 1001 -31.68 20.85 56.67
C PHE A 1001 -31.10 22.21 56.27
N GLY A 1002 -31.94 23.24 56.26
CA GLY A 1002 -31.53 24.63 56.10
C GLY A 1002 -31.66 25.40 57.42
N LYS A 1003 -30.85 26.46 57.55
CA LYS A 1003 -30.86 27.53 58.59
C LYS A 1003 -30.23 27.20 59.96
N LYS A 1004 -29.12 27.92 60.24
CA LYS A 1004 -29.02 29.02 61.26
C LYS A 1004 -29.59 28.74 62.67
N ASP A 1005 -28.91 29.00 63.80
CA ASP A 1005 -28.02 30.12 64.18
C ASP A 1005 -27.19 29.80 65.47
N ASN A 1006 -26.10 30.56 65.69
CA ASN A 1006 -25.52 31.04 66.98
C ASN A 1006 -25.26 30.12 68.21
N THR A 1007 -23.96 29.93 68.54
CA THR A 1007 -23.21 30.31 69.79
C THR A 1007 -23.91 30.45 71.17
N PRO A 1008 -23.17 30.40 72.31
CA PRO A 1008 -21.93 29.67 72.65
C PRO A 1008 -21.96 29.03 74.08
N ILE A 1009 -20.90 28.31 74.47
CA ILE A 1009 -20.09 28.40 75.71
C ILE A 1009 -18.97 27.35 75.64
#